data_AF-A0A964F1S6-F1
#
_entry.id   AF-A0A964F1S6-F1
#
_cell.length_a   1.000
_cell.length_b   1.000
_cell.length_c   1.000
_cell.angle_alpha   90.00
_cell.angle_beta   90.00
_cell.angle_gamma   90.00
#
_symmetry.space_group_name_H-M   'P 1'
#
loop_
_entity.id
_entity.type
_entity.pdbx_description
1 polymer ?
#
loop_
_entity_poly.entity_id
_entity_poly.type
_entity_poly.pdbx_seq_one_letter_code
_entity_poly.pdbx_strand_id
1 'polypeptide(L)'
;MILLWLSLLACGDKDNGGVDSSPAEDIDGDGYAFPNDCDDSDPGIHPEADELCDGVDQDCDGEDTNGWFPDEDGDGFGGPGSVDPERCGMAVQRAGDCNDNDALVNPEADELCDGVDTNCDGLGDDLDGDGFCGPECADVSEEEVDCEDDDPTIYPEAPEVCGDGVVNDCGGSMEEAQASCAWPSTINREEANQVVLGSSAGDEAGTAICSLGDINNDGFDDLGIGGIRADGDNGGFWYHVGGASNTGQSVLTVGTQLGSFASAEDTDVHFGQSCIGGSDLLGDSTPDVVVSAPYFNSDSLENAGLVCILNGSDMPDELTGEEACLEGHAEGAFLGYGQDRAVGDLNADGWPDLVVGSFRGGAHGDGQVMLFLGTRSTGVQLDSPDLVLDSGGSRAVGGPGQLLKIADVDNDMRPELLATEWVDDLQHMRVIRWETMEAAMESTEPHTLADVADPDLSFSHSPQGGSENRDKGDWKSIEVMDITRDGQPDIILGLPTFATAEEDDEARPQGAIHIYSHLDDDNGYVTITGPSDGHYFGRGLADVADVSGDGLADLLVASGRYSDANSAYLFLNAISEDDDAPDVIIDGAESTALFGQNVSGIGDINGDGTPDFAISEHFYSDSLSNRGAVYLFFGRGL
;
A
#
# COMPACT_ATOMS: atom_id res chain seq x y z
N MET A 1 51.38 14.91 -27.17
CA MET A 1 52.06 13.59 -27.34
C MET A 1 51.07 12.77 -28.17
N ILE A 2 51.33 12.33 -29.40
CA ILE A 2 52.60 12.08 -30.12
C ILE A 2 52.50 12.46 -31.64
N LEU A 3 53.67 12.43 -32.29
CA LEU A 3 54.06 12.59 -33.72
C LEU A 3 53.12 12.02 -34.83
N LEU A 4 53.30 12.24 -36.16
CA LEU A 4 54.01 13.22 -37.06
C LEU A 4 53.86 12.71 -38.53
N TRP A 5 54.51 13.36 -39.52
CA TRP A 5 54.68 13.02 -40.98
C TRP A 5 53.65 13.67 -41.93
N LEU A 6 54.04 14.53 -42.90
CA LEU A 6 54.83 14.34 -44.15
C LEU A 6 54.06 13.57 -45.24
N SER A 7 54.01 13.96 -46.52
CA SER A 7 54.68 15.05 -47.30
C SER A 7 53.92 15.27 -48.66
N LEU A 8 54.31 16.02 -49.70
CA LEU A 8 55.61 16.50 -50.24
C LEU A 8 55.44 17.77 -51.15
N LEU A 9 56.33 17.95 -52.12
CA LEU A 9 56.51 19.00 -53.14
C LEU A 9 55.69 18.71 -54.44
N ALA A 10 55.55 19.57 -55.46
CA ALA A 10 56.45 20.64 -55.93
C ALA A 10 55.76 21.79 -56.73
N CYS A 11 56.55 22.82 -57.05
CA CYS A 11 56.20 24.03 -57.83
C CYS A 11 56.31 23.82 -59.36
N GLY A 12 55.55 24.59 -60.14
CA GLY A 12 55.71 24.77 -61.59
C GLY A 12 55.15 26.12 -62.06
N ASP A 13 55.98 26.94 -62.69
CA ASP A 13 55.67 28.28 -63.22
C ASP A 13 55.87 28.30 -64.76
N LYS A 14 55.24 29.27 -65.44
CA LYS A 14 55.51 29.82 -66.79
C LYS A 14 54.57 29.53 -67.99
N ASP A 15 54.00 30.65 -68.44
CA ASP A 15 54.07 31.20 -69.80
C ASP A 15 53.23 30.57 -70.95
N ASN A 16 52.12 31.28 -71.22
CA ASN A 16 51.76 31.85 -72.54
C ASN A 16 51.01 30.99 -73.58
N GLY A 17 49.71 31.28 -73.77
CA GLY A 17 48.89 30.82 -74.90
C GLY A 17 47.39 30.98 -74.66
N GLY A 18 46.84 32.19 -74.85
CA GLY A 18 45.44 32.48 -74.53
C GLY A 18 44.42 32.03 -75.59
N VAL A 19 43.21 31.77 -75.12
CA VAL A 19 41.93 31.79 -75.86
C VAL A 19 40.92 32.56 -75.00
N ASP A 20 39.93 33.19 -75.63
CA ASP A 20 39.07 34.22 -75.05
C ASP A 20 38.55 33.92 -73.63
N SER A 21 38.83 34.86 -72.73
CA SER A 21 37.89 35.24 -71.67
C SER A 21 37.52 36.69 -71.95
N SER A 22 36.33 36.90 -72.51
CA SER A 22 35.53 38.04 -72.09
C SER A 22 35.35 37.97 -70.56
N PRO A 23 35.09 39.09 -69.87
CA PRO A 23 34.38 38.97 -68.61
C PRO A 23 33.06 38.22 -68.87
N ALA A 24 32.51 37.59 -67.84
CA ALA A 24 31.07 37.36 -67.84
C ALA A 24 30.43 38.75 -67.88
N GLU A 25 29.66 39.03 -68.94
CA GLU A 25 28.94 40.29 -69.09
C GLU A 25 27.54 40.02 -68.57
N ASP A 26 27.32 40.34 -67.29
CA ASP A 26 26.03 40.70 -66.68
C ASP A 26 25.14 41.42 -67.73
N ILE A 27 24.16 40.69 -68.28
CA ILE A 27 23.41 41.09 -69.49
C ILE A 27 22.14 41.89 -69.16
N ASP A 28 21.48 41.61 -68.05
CA ASP A 28 20.23 42.26 -67.62
C ASP A 28 20.43 43.35 -66.55
N GLY A 29 21.46 43.23 -65.71
CA GLY A 29 21.89 44.26 -64.76
C GLY A 29 21.60 43.99 -63.28
N ASP A 30 21.35 42.73 -62.86
CA ASP A 30 21.08 42.40 -61.45
C ASP A 30 22.34 42.41 -60.55
N GLY A 31 23.50 42.02 -61.10
CA GLY A 31 24.80 41.94 -60.43
C GLY A 31 25.44 40.54 -60.40
N TYR A 32 24.75 39.51 -60.87
CA TYR A 32 25.26 38.16 -61.11
C TYR A 32 25.67 38.01 -62.58
N ALA A 33 26.11 36.81 -62.99
CA ALA A 33 26.43 36.46 -64.38
C ALA A 33 26.79 34.97 -64.50
N PHE A 34 26.71 34.41 -65.71
CA PHE A 34 27.10 33.03 -66.00
C PHE A 34 28.58 32.74 -65.68
N PRO A 35 28.93 31.62 -64.99
CA PRO A 35 28.11 30.43 -64.73
C PRO A 35 27.55 30.36 -63.30
N ASN A 36 27.50 31.48 -62.58
CA ASN A 36 26.90 31.52 -61.25
C ASN A 36 25.39 31.77 -61.32
N ASP A 37 24.96 32.57 -62.29
CA ASP A 37 23.55 32.71 -62.65
C ASP A 37 23.20 31.72 -63.78
N CYS A 38 21.94 31.25 -63.78
CA CYS A 38 21.44 30.19 -64.64
C CYS A 38 20.59 30.66 -65.84
N ASP A 39 20.12 31.91 -65.89
CA ASP A 39 19.63 32.59 -67.10
C ASP A 39 19.98 34.09 -67.10
N ASP A 40 21.25 34.37 -67.45
CA ASP A 40 21.94 35.66 -67.69
C ASP A 40 21.26 36.47 -68.83
N SER A 41 19.95 36.68 -68.65
CA SER A 41 19.01 37.41 -69.50
C SER A 41 17.65 37.73 -68.84
N ASP A 42 17.32 37.16 -67.66
CA ASP A 42 16.16 37.56 -66.85
C ASP A 42 16.58 37.89 -65.38
N PRO A 43 16.51 39.17 -64.94
CA PRO A 43 17.02 39.66 -63.65
C PRO A 43 16.12 39.29 -62.45
N GLY A 44 15.54 38.09 -62.49
CA GLY A 44 14.83 37.42 -61.40
C GLY A 44 15.22 35.94 -61.27
N ILE A 45 16.28 35.50 -61.97
CA ILE A 45 16.84 34.14 -61.94
C ILE A 45 18.33 34.29 -61.56
N HIS A 46 18.62 34.31 -60.26
CA HIS A 46 19.97 34.50 -59.73
C HIS A 46 20.14 33.92 -58.31
N PRO A 47 21.37 33.60 -57.85
CA PRO A 47 21.67 32.97 -56.54
C PRO A 47 21.28 33.65 -55.22
N GLU A 48 20.40 34.65 -55.25
CA GLU A 48 19.78 35.31 -54.08
C GLU A 48 18.32 35.73 -54.41
N ALA A 49 17.64 35.01 -55.32
CA ALA A 49 16.23 35.22 -55.68
C ALA A 49 15.28 34.53 -54.66
N ASP A 50 14.00 34.92 -54.67
CA ASP A 50 12.95 34.25 -53.89
C ASP A 50 12.22 33.23 -54.80
N GLU A 51 12.16 31.95 -54.41
CA GLU A 51 11.54 30.90 -55.22
C GLU A 51 10.03 31.10 -55.46
N LEU A 52 9.65 31.08 -56.73
CA LEU A 52 8.30 31.07 -57.28
C LEU A 52 8.08 29.69 -57.91
N CYS A 53 7.25 28.87 -57.27
CA CYS A 53 6.84 27.54 -57.73
C CYS A 53 6.10 27.62 -59.09
N ASP A 54 6.85 27.69 -60.20
CA ASP A 54 6.32 27.87 -61.56
C ASP A 54 7.01 27.01 -62.65
N GLY A 55 7.99 26.19 -62.25
CA GLY A 55 8.76 25.28 -63.10
C GLY A 55 10.11 25.84 -63.55
N VAL A 56 10.68 26.78 -62.79
CA VAL A 56 11.92 27.49 -63.04
C VAL A 56 12.67 27.69 -61.72
N ASP A 57 13.73 26.92 -61.51
CA ASP A 57 14.78 27.14 -60.50
C ASP A 57 15.32 28.59 -60.61
N GLN A 58 14.98 29.48 -59.65
CA GLN A 58 15.36 30.90 -59.71
C GLN A 58 16.59 31.23 -58.87
N ASP A 59 16.81 30.57 -57.73
CA ASP A 59 18.04 30.71 -56.94
C ASP A 59 19.22 29.87 -57.46
N CYS A 60 18.98 29.07 -58.51
CA CYS A 60 19.97 28.24 -59.19
C CYS A 60 20.62 27.17 -58.28
N ASP A 61 20.03 26.80 -57.13
CA ASP A 61 20.49 25.67 -56.30
C ASP A 61 20.09 24.31 -56.88
N GLY A 62 18.98 24.29 -57.64
CA GLY A 62 18.46 23.11 -58.35
C GLY A 62 17.05 22.65 -57.94
N GLU A 63 16.39 23.29 -56.96
CA GLU A 63 15.10 22.84 -56.39
C GLU A 63 14.00 23.94 -56.39
N ASP A 64 13.23 24.04 -57.49
CA ASP A 64 12.04 24.90 -57.83
C ASP A 64 10.90 24.99 -56.78
N THR A 65 11.07 24.41 -55.58
CA THR A 65 10.05 24.28 -54.54
C THR A 65 10.55 24.63 -53.13
N ASN A 66 11.79 25.11 -52.98
CA ASN A 66 12.33 25.49 -51.68
C ASN A 66 11.44 26.55 -50.99
N GLY A 67 10.98 26.26 -49.76
CA GLY A 67 10.09 27.14 -48.99
C GLY A 67 8.59 27.05 -49.34
N TRP A 68 8.19 26.13 -50.24
CA TRP A 68 6.80 25.81 -50.53
C TRP A 68 6.41 24.46 -49.92
N PHE A 69 5.16 24.37 -49.45
CA PHE A 69 4.56 23.22 -48.78
C PHE A 69 3.31 22.78 -49.56
N PRO A 70 2.98 21.47 -49.64
CA PRO A 70 1.71 21.03 -50.23
C PRO A 70 0.52 21.60 -49.45
N ASP A 71 -0.60 21.80 -50.12
CA ASP A 71 -1.89 22.26 -49.58
C ASP A 71 -2.97 21.44 -50.33
N GLU A 72 -3.25 20.21 -49.87
CA GLU A 72 -4.13 19.27 -50.60
C GLU A 72 -5.64 19.44 -50.29
N ASP A 73 -6.03 20.15 -49.23
CA ASP A 73 -7.43 20.51 -48.93
C ASP A 73 -7.83 21.96 -49.24
N GLY A 74 -6.90 22.93 -49.21
CA GLY A 74 -7.10 24.31 -49.67
C GLY A 74 -7.35 25.37 -48.58
N ASP A 75 -6.97 25.16 -47.32
CA ASP A 75 -7.17 26.16 -46.25
C ASP A 75 -6.19 27.34 -46.28
N GLY A 76 -4.96 27.11 -46.77
CA GLY A 76 -3.90 28.12 -46.89
C GLY A 76 -2.68 27.92 -45.97
N PHE A 77 -2.66 26.88 -45.14
CA PHE A 77 -1.48 26.25 -44.58
C PHE A 77 -1.06 25.05 -45.43
N GLY A 78 0.03 24.38 -45.03
CA GLY A 78 0.56 23.27 -45.79
C GLY A 78 1.44 22.33 -44.99
N GLY A 79 1.23 21.05 -45.23
CA GLY A 79 1.71 19.98 -44.37
C GLY A 79 3.11 19.42 -44.69
N PRO A 80 3.51 18.34 -43.98
CA PRO A 80 4.85 17.77 -44.07
C PRO A 80 5.08 16.95 -45.35
N GLY A 81 5.40 17.62 -46.45
CA GLY A 81 5.71 16.98 -47.73
C GLY A 81 6.67 17.76 -48.63
N SER A 82 7.17 17.11 -49.68
CA SER A 82 7.84 17.77 -50.81
C SER A 82 6.80 18.12 -51.87
N VAL A 83 6.71 19.39 -52.27
CA VAL A 83 5.83 19.82 -53.37
C VAL A 83 6.24 19.13 -54.68
N ASP A 84 5.25 18.71 -55.46
CA ASP A 84 5.44 18.28 -56.85
C ASP A 84 5.39 19.53 -57.75
N PRO A 85 6.43 19.85 -58.54
CA PRO A 85 6.42 20.97 -59.49
C PRO A 85 5.23 20.98 -60.46
N GLU A 86 4.63 19.83 -60.80
CA GLU A 86 3.41 19.79 -61.61
C GLU A 86 2.13 20.16 -60.80
N ARG A 87 2.23 20.38 -59.48
CA ARG A 87 1.14 20.68 -58.53
C ARG A 87 1.21 22.06 -57.84
N CYS A 88 2.20 22.92 -58.10
CA CYS A 88 2.41 24.24 -57.47
C CYS A 88 1.17 25.17 -57.31
N GLY A 89 0.09 24.96 -58.06
CA GLY A 89 -1.17 25.70 -57.88
C GLY A 89 -2.03 25.27 -56.67
N MET A 90 -1.52 24.35 -55.84
CA MET A 90 -2.09 23.82 -54.59
C MET A 90 -0.93 23.62 -53.60
N ALA A 91 -0.20 24.71 -53.35
CA ALA A 91 0.96 24.78 -52.48
C ALA A 91 1.07 26.20 -51.90
N VAL A 92 1.61 26.33 -50.69
CA VAL A 92 1.71 27.60 -49.95
C VAL A 92 3.07 27.77 -49.27
N GLN A 93 3.36 28.99 -48.80
CA GLN A 93 4.57 29.30 -48.01
C GLN A 93 4.33 29.24 -46.49
N ARG A 94 3.12 28.86 -46.06
CA ARG A 94 2.73 28.70 -44.66
C ARG A 94 2.87 27.24 -44.26
N ALA A 95 4.01 26.88 -43.68
CA ALA A 95 4.18 25.58 -43.04
C ALA A 95 3.38 25.49 -41.72
N GLY A 96 3.14 24.26 -41.27
CA GLY A 96 2.78 23.96 -39.88
C GLY A 96 1.48 23.17 -39.73
N ASP A 97 0.74 22.95 -40.81
CA ASP A 97 -0.38 22.02 -40.83
C ASP A 97 0.11 20.57 -40.54
N CYS A 98 -0.62 19.88 -39.66
CA CYS A 98 -0.34 18.54 -39.16
C CYS A 98 -1.21 17.46 -39.81
N ASN A 99 -2.23 17.84 -40.59
CA ASN A 99 -3.17 16.97 -41.31
C ASN A 99 -3.69 17.61 -42.64
N ASP A 100 -2.80 17.70 -43.65
CA ASP A 100 -2.93 18.14 -45.08
C ASP A 100 -4.08 17.51 -45.91
N ASN A 101 -5.15 17.06 -45.25
CA ASN A 101 -6.32 16.38 -45.80
C ASN A 101 -7.64 16.86 -45.15
N ASP A 102 -7.59 17.72 -44.11
CA ASP A 102 -8.76 18.27 -43.43
C ASP A 102 -8.59 19.75 -43.08
N ALA A 103 -9.19 20.62 -43.91
CA ALA A 103 -9.18 22.09 -43.89
C ALA A 103 -9.78 22.77 -42.62
N LEU A 104 -9.83 22.04 -41.51
CA LEU A 104 -10.16 22.51 -40.16
C LEU A 104 -8.93 22.46 -39.23
N VAL A 105 -7.89 21.69 -39.57
CA VAL A 105 -6.71 21.41 -38.74
C VAL A 105 -5.50 22.21 -39.24
N ASN A 106 -5.21 23.38 -38.65
CA ASN A 106 -4.10 24.24 -39.05
C ASN A 106 -3.70 25.30 -37.99
N PRO A 107 -2.49 25.88 -38.06
CA PRO A 107 -2.00 26.96 -37.17
C PRO A 107 -2.76 28.31 -37.10
N GLU A 108 -3.94 28.46 -37.69
CA GLU A 108 -4.88 29.58 -37.42
C GLU A 108 -6.31 29.08 -37.09
N ALA A 109 -6.50 27.80 -36.77
CA ALA A 109 -7.76 27.23 -36.29
C ALA A 109 -8.07 27.59 -34.82
N ASP A 110 -9.33 27.44 -34.42
CA ASP A 110 -9.78 27.47 -33.03
C ASP A 110 -9.85 26.01 -32.52
N GLU A 111 -9.31 25.70 -31.34
CA GLU A 111 -9.25 24.31 -30.80
C GLU A 111 -10.60 23.71 -30.41
N LEU A 112 -10.69 22.38 -30.53
CA LEU A 112 -11.91 21.59 -30.35
C LEU A 112 -11.67 20.28 -29.58
N CYS A 113 -12.38 20.13 -28.47
CA CYS A 113 -12.51 18.90 -27.67
C CYS A 113 -13.12 17.70 -28.45
N ASP A 114 -12.39 17.12 -29.39
CA ASP A 114 -12.70 15.81 -30.00
C ASP A 114 -11.50 14.84 -30.11
N GLY A 115 -10.37 15.20 -29.49
CA GLY A 115 -9.15 14.38 -29.43
C GLY A 115 -8.21 14.58 -30.63
N VAL A 116 -8.30 15.73 -31.31
CA VAL A 116 -7.44 16.14 -32.42
C VAL A 116 -6.80 17.49 -32.07
N ASP A 117 -5.47 17.52 -32.02
CA ASP A 117 -4.63 18.73 -32.10
C ASP A 117 -5.01 19.47 -33.39
N THR A 118 -5.88 20.49 -33.28
CA THR A 118 -6.50 21.18 -34.41
C THR A 118 -5.70 22.44 -34.80
N ASN A 119 -4.92 23.00 -33.88
CA ASN A 119 -4.04 24.15 -34.11
C ASN A 119 -2.59 23.76 -34.49
N CYS A 120 -2.20 22.50 -34.31
CA CYS A 120 -0.90 21.93 -34.69
C CYS A 120 0.32 22.52 -33.93
N ASP A 121 0.16 23.04 -32.70
CA ASP A 121 1.29 23.46 -31.88
C ASP A 121 1.95 22.31 -31.09
N GLY A 122 1.28 21.16 -31.00
CA GLY A 122 1.76 19.94 -30.36
C GLY A 122 1.36 19.79 -28.88
N LEU A 123 0.46 20.65 -28.39
CA LEU A 123 -0.44 20.35 -27.28
C LEU A 123 -1.72 19.75 -27.88
N GLY A 124 -2.33 18.76 -27.22
CA GLY A 124 -3.64 18.25 -27.61
C GLY A 124 -4.63 18.49 -26.48
N ASP A 125 -5.89 18.77 -26.83
CA ASP A 125 -7.01 19.13 -25.93
C ASP A 125 -7.36 18.13 -24.79
N ASP A 126 -6.59 17.06 -24.60
CA ASP A 126 -6.78 15.96 -23.63
C ASP A 126 -5.41 15.26 -23.48
N LEU A 127 -4.49 15.83 -22.68
CA LEU A 127 -3.08 15.39 -22.65
C LEU A 127 -2.88 14.09 -21.85
N ASP A 128 -3.69 13.84 -20.82
CA ASP A 128 -3.58 12.67 -19.95
C ASP A 128 -4.55 11.52 -20.29
N GLY A 129 -5.66 11.80 -20.96
CA GLY A 129 -6.63 10.83 -21.46
C GLY A 129 -7.86 10.59 -20.56
N ASP A 130 -8.18 11.50 -19.64
CA ASP A 130 -9.36 11.38 -18.77
C ASP A 130 -10.70 11.72 -19.51
N GLY A 131 -10.64 12.61 -20.51
CA GLY A 131 -11.76 13.01 -21.37
C GLY A 131 -12.39 14.38 -21.08
N PHE A 132 -11.79 15.21 -20.24
CA PHE A 132 -12.03 16.66 -20.16
C PHE A 132 -11.00 17.42 -21.03
N CYS A 133 -10.95 18.76 -20.93
CA CYS A 133 -10.02 19.59 -21.71
C CYS A 133 -9.58 20.85 -20.96
N GLY A 134 -8.31 21.23 -21.11
CA GLY A 134 -7.72 22.42 -20.52
C GLY A 134 -8.32 23.78 -20.93
N PRO A 135 -7.88 24.87 -20.28
CA PRO A 135 -8.53 26.18 -20.34
C PRO A 135 -8.26 27.00 -21.61
N GLU A 136 -7.55 26.44 -22.60
CA GLU A 136 -7.29 27.12 -23.89
C GLU A 136 -8.28 26.70 -25.00
N CYS A 137 -9.09 25.64 -24.79
CA CYS A 137 -10.08 25.11 -25.73
C CYS A 137 -11.27 26.07 -25.95
N ALA A 138 -11.75 26.20 -27.20
CA ALA A 138 -12.56 27.36 -27.62
C ALA A 138 -14.09 27.24 -27.46
N ASP A 139 -14.65 26.02 -27.31
CA ASP A 139 -16.12 25.77 -27.36
C ASP A 139 -16.68 24.98 -26.15
N VAL A 140 -15.86 24.71 -25.12
CA VAL A 140 -16.30 24.18 -23.80
C VAL A 140 -16.89 25.28 -22.91
N SER A 141 -17.71 24.90 -21.91
CA SER A 141 -18.24 25.86 -20.93
C SER A 141 -17.33 26.01 -19.70
N GLU A 142 -17.44 27.14 -18.99
CA GLU A 142 -16.71 27.39 -17.72
C GLU A 142 -17.04 26.37 -16.59
N GLU A 143 -17.94 25.40 -16.84
CA GLU A 143 -18.35 24.30 -15.94
C GLU A 143 -17.82 22.92 -16.43
N GLU A 144 -17.11 22.87 -17.56
CA GLU A 144 -16.60 21.65 -18.25
C GLU A 144 -15.09 21.76 -18.61
N VAL A 145 -14.39 22.76 -18.06
CA VAL A 145 -12.96 23.05 -18.30
C VAL A 145 -12.10 22.43 -17.20
N ASP A 146 -11.12 21.65 -17.60
CA ASP A 146 -10.03 21.16 -16.75
C ASP A 146 -9.17 22.34 -16.25
N CYS A 147 -8.73 22.24 -15.00
CA CYS A 147 -7.91 23.24 -14.32
C CYS A 147 -6.42 22.87 -14.23
N GLU A 148 -6.02 21.61 -14.39
CA GLU A 148 -4.62 21.13 -14.41
C GLU A 148 -4.46 19.95 -15.40
N ASP A 149 -4.70 20.25 -16.68
CA ASP A 149 -4.66 19.45 -17.94
C ASP A 149 -3.44 18.50 -18.17
N ASP A 150 -2.57 18.27 -17.18
CA ASP A 150 -1.56 17.20 -17.19
C ASP A 150 -1.63 16.21 -15.99
N ASP A 151 -2.74 16.20 -15.22
CA ASP A 151 -3.03 15.26 -14.12
C ASP A 151 -4.47 14.67 -14.19
N PRO A 152 -4.65 13.37 -14.55
CA PRO A 152 -5.96 12.72 -14.75
C PRO A 152 -6.73 12.42 -13.46
N THR A 153 -6.37 13.10 -12.37
CA THR A 153 -7.06 13.07 -11.07
C THR A 153 -7.71 14.41 -10.72
N ILE A 154 -7.53 15.45 -11.54
CA ILE A 154 -8.02 16.82 -11.29
C ILE A 154 -8.91 17.24 -12.47
N TYR A 155 -10.23 17.16 -12.33
CA TYR A 155 -11.18 17.46 -13.41
C TYR A 155 -12.59 17.86 -12.90
N PRO A 156 -13.43 18.53 -13.71
CA PRO A 156 -14.79 18.91 -13.32
C PRO A 156 -15.67 17.75 -12.84
N GLU A 157 -16.27 17.89 -11.66
CA GLU A 157 -17.02 16.84 -10.93
C GLU A 157 -16.18 15.61 -10.47
N ALA A 158 -14.84 15.69 -10.45
CA ALA A 158 -14.00 14.63 -9.86
C ALA A 158 -14.33 14.36 -8.37
N PRO A 159 -14.14 13.12 -7.89
CA PRO A 159 -14.15 12.83 -6.46
C PRO A 159 -12.89 13.40 -5.80
N GLU A 160 -13.06 14.24 -4.78
CA GLU A 160 -11.95 14.77 -3.95
C GLU A 160 -11.08 13.65 -3.37
N VAL A 161 -9.77 13.77 -3.53
CA VAL A 161 -8.73 12.88 -3.00
C VAL A 161 -8.26 13.46 -1.67
N CYS A 162 -8.65 12.81 -0.58
CA CYS A 162 -8.41 13.33 0.76
C CYS A 162 -6.93 13.27 1.13
N GLY A 163 -6.36 14.38 1.60
CA GLY A 163 -4.96 14.48 2.02
C GLY A 163 -3.99 15.08 1.00
N ASP A 164 -4.32 15.10 -0.30
CA ASP A 164 -3.40 15.54 -1.36
C ASP A 164 -3.06 17.07 -1.30
N GLY A 165 -3.95 17.86 -0.70
CA GLY A 165 -3.83 19.32 -0.57
C GLY A 165 -4.27 20.11 -1.80
N VAL A 166 -5.02 19.49 -2.70
CA VAL A 166 -5.55 20.00 -3.96
C VAL A 166 -7.08 20.19 -3.84
N VAL A 167 -7.72 20.62 -4.92
CA VAL A 167 -9.17 20.51 -5.15
C VAL A 167 -9.29 19.75 -6.46
N ASN A 168 -9.78 18.52 -6.40
CA ASN A 168 -9.81 17.65 -7.58
C ASN A 168 -11.01 18.01 -8.47
N ASP A 169 -12.13 18.50 -7.91
CA ASP A 169 -13.36 18.80 -8.67
C ASP A 169 -13.31 20.08 -9.54
N CYS A 170 -12.14 20.72 -9.63
CA CYS A 170 -11.88 22.05 -10.20
C CYS A 170 -12.77 23.20 -9.67
N GLY A 171 -13.47 23.00 -8.54
CA GLY A 171 -14.52 23.86 -8.04
C GLY A 171 -14.29 24.45 -6.65
N GLY A 172 -15.41 24.79 -5.99
CA GLY A 172 -15.50 25.21 -4.58
C GLY A 172 -14.32 26.00 -4.00
N SER A 173 -13.70 25.42 -2.98
CA SER A 173 -12.50 25.89 -2.29
C SER A 173 -11.96 24.78 -1.38
N MET A 174 -10.69 24.89 -0.96
CA MET A 174 -10.04 23.92 -0.07
C MET A 174 -10.84 23.63 1.23
N GLU A 175 -11.53 24.63 1.81
CA GLU A 175 -12.39 24.47 3.02
C GLU A 175 -13.69 23.69 2.72
N GLU A 176 -14.08 23.58 1.44
CA GLU A 176 -15.24 22.83 0.96
C GLU A 176 -14.84 21.41 0.50
N ALA A 177 -13.70 21.24 -0.19
CA ALA A 177 -13.09 19.94 -0.53
C ALA A 177 -12.78 19.11 0.73
N GLN A 178 -12.06 19.71 1.68
CA GLN A 178 -11.77 19.16 3.01
C GLN A 178 -13.04 18.80 3.79
N ALA A 179 -14.19 19.45 3.51
CA ALA A 179 -15.47 19.10 4.11
C ALA A 179 -16.19 17.92 3.41
N SER A 180 -15.89 17.65 2.13
CA SER A 180 -16.27 16.40 1.43
C SER A 180 -15.55 15.18 2.03
N CYS A 181 -14.30 15.38 2.47
CA CYS A 181 -13.45 14.37 3.10
C CYS A 181 -13.84 14.00 4.54
N ALA A 182 -14.80 14.70 5.17
CA ALA A 182 -15.29 14.30 6.49
C ALA A 182 -15.81 12.84 6.49
N TRP A 183 -15.31 12.03 7.44
CA TRP A 183 -15.76 10.65 7.63
C TRP A 183 -17.30 10.60 7.89
N PRO A 184 -18.08 9.86 7.07
CA PRO A 184 -19.51 9.72 7.29
C PRO A 184 -19.77 8.75 8.46
N SER A 185 -20.79 9.02 9.28
CA SER A 185 -21.07 8.22 10.48
C SER A 185 -21.45 6.75 10.24
N THR A 186 -21.63 6.35 8.99
CA THR A 186 -21.89 4.96 8.58
C THR A 186 -21.38 4.76 7.16
N ILE A 187 -20.67 3.65 6.94
CA ILE A 187 -20.13 3.20 5.66
C ILE A 187 -20.59 1.75 5.43
N ASN A 188 -20.95 1.38 4.21
CA ASN A 188 -21.21 -0.02 3.84
C ASN A 188 -19.91 -0.67 3.34
N ARG A 189 -19.68 -1.98 3.58
CA ARG A 189 -18.50 -2.67 3.03
C ARG A 189 -18.40 -2.61 1.49
N GLU A 190 -19.52 -2.42 0.79
CA GLU A 190 -19.56 -2.19 -0.66
C GLU A 190 -19.04 -0.80 -1.10
N GLU A 191 -18.73 0.10 -0.15
CA GLU A 191 -18.12 1.42 -0.35
C GLU A 191 -16.61 1.43 -0.02
N ALA A 192 -16.02 0.26 0.27
CA ALA A 192 -14.57 0.12 0.42
C ALA A 192 -13.83 0.48 -0.89
N ASN A 193 -12.75 1.25 -0.77
CA ASN A 193 -11.94 1.72 -1.89
C ASN A 193 -11.41 0.54 -2.74
N GLN A 194 -10.97 -0.52 -2.08
CA GLN A 194 -10.62 -1.79 -2.74
C GLN A 194 -11.15 -3.01 -2.00
N VAL A 195 -11.26 -4.13 -2.75
CA VAL A 195 -11.56 -5.46 -2.20
C VAL A 195 -10.65 -6.49 -2.86
N VAL A 196 -9.78 -7.11 -2.06
CA VAL A 196 -8.94 -8.26 -2.45
C VAL A 196 -9.68 -9.55 -2.12
N LEU A 197 -9.64 -10.54 -3.03
CA LEU A 197 -10.44 -11.76 -2.96
C LEU A 197 -9.57 -13.01 -3.13
N GLY A 198 -9.78 -14.04 -2.30
CA GLY A 198 -9.07 -15.32 -2.45
C GLY A 198 -9.25 -15.93 -3.84
N SER A 199 -8.22 -16.60 -4.35
CA SER A 199 -8.10 -17.01 -5.77
C SER A 199 -9.20 -17.99 -6.23
N SER A 200 -9.57 -18.92 -5.35
CA SER A 200 -10.35 -20.11 -5.67
C SER A 200 -11.48 -20.34 -4.64
N ALA A 201 -12.24 -21.43 -4.80
CA ALA A 201 -13.36 -21.75 -3.92
C ALA A 201 -12.89 -22.57 -2.71
N GLY A 202 -12.83 -21.92 -1.55
CA GLY A 202 -12.44 -22.53 -0.29
C GLY A 202 -11.29 -21.80 0.41
N ASP A 203 -10.55 -20.95 -0.32
CA ASP A 203 -9.31 -20.27 0.08
C ASP A 203 -9.32 -19.62 1.48
N GLU A 204 -10.48 -19.15 1.94
CA GLU A 204 -10.68 -18.53 3.27
C GLU A 204 -9.71 -17.36 3.53
N ALA A 205 -9.50 -16.54 2.49
CA ALA A 205 -8.67 -15.34 2.53
C ALA A 205 -9.17 -14.30 3.55
N GLY A 206 -8.22 -13.60 4.19
CA GLY A 206 -8.50 -12.72 5.32
C GLY A 206 -8.57 -13.44 6.68
N THR A 207 -8.09 -14.69 6.74
CA THR A 207 -7.84 -15.38 8.02
C THR A 207 -6.72 -14.71 8.82
N ALA A 208 -5.78 -14.08 8.13
CA ALA A 208 -4.85 -13.10 8.68
C ALA A 208 -4.81 -11.87 7.77
N ILE A 209 -4.54 -10.71 8.38
CA ILE A 209 -4.19 -9.45 7.72
C ILE A 209 -2.98 -8.90 8.49
N CYS A 210 -2.02 -8.32 7.79
CA CYS A 210 -0.92 -7.56 8.39
C CYS A 210 -0.43 -6.50 7.40
N SER A 211 -0.06 -5.30 7.89
CA SER A 211 0.84 -4.42 7.13
C SER A 211 2.17 -5.12 6.92
N LEU A 212 2.76 -4.98 5.74
CA LEU A 212 4.11 -5.44 5.44
C LEU A 212 5.12 -4.29 5.43
N GLY A 213 4.66 -3.04 5.36
CA GLY A 213 5.45 -1.91 4.89
C GLY A 213 5.76 -2.04 3.39
N ASP A 214 6.48 -1.07 2.81
CA ASP A 214 7.06 -1.18 1.46
C ASP A 214 8.09 -2.35 1.39
N ILE A 215 7.67 -3.54 0.96
CA ILE A 215 8.56 -4.71 0.80
C ILE A 215 9.26 -4.71 -0.55
N ASN A 216 8.75 -3.96 -1.53
CA ASN A 216 9.21 -4.04 -2.92
C ASN A 216 10.14 -2.87 -3.32
N ASN A 217 10.22 -1.83 -2.49
CA ASN A 217 10.95 -0.55 -2.64
C ASN A 217 10.42 0.33 -3.79
N ASP A 218 9.09 0.42 -3.98
CA ASP A 218 8.45 1.37 -4.91
C ASP A 218 7.92 2.65 -4.24
N GLY A 219 7.83 2.69 -2.91
CA GLY A 219 7.44 3.85 -2.12
C GLY A 219 6.02 3.83 -1.54
N PHE A 220 5.28 2.72 -1.68
CA PHE A 220 3.95 2.53 -1.11
C PHE A 220 3.98 1.35 -0.11
N ASP A 221 3.14 1.36 0.93
CA ASP A 221 3.08 0.22 1.85
C ASP A 221 2.38 -1.00 1.19
N ASP A 222 2.84 -2.22 1.51
CA ASP A 222 2.28 -3.47 0.96
C ASP A 222 1.44 -4.22 2.01
N LEU A 223 0.45 -5.01 1.54
CA LEU A 223 -0.55 -5.69 2.38
C LEU A 223 -0.40 -7.22 2.37
N GLY A 224 -0.25 -7.83 3.55
CA GLY A 224 -0.18 -9.28 3.75
C GLY A 224 -1.53 -9.91 4.07
N ILE A 225 -1.86 -11.02 3.39
CA ILE A 225 -3.14 -11.73 3.53
C ILE A 225 -2.91 -13.24 3.71
N GLY A 226 -3.41 -13.78 4.82
CA GLY A 226 -3.43 -15.22 5.09
C GLY A 226 -4.74 -15.90 4.68
N GLY A 227 -4.64 -17.08 4.07
CA GLY A 227 -5.78 -17.95 3.77
C GLY A 227 -5.50 -19.39 4.16
N ILE A 228 -6.09 -19.87 5.26
CA ILE A 228 -5.83 -21.21 5.83
C ILE A 228 -6.29 -22.37 4.94
N ARG A 229 -6.93 -22.08 3.79
CA ARG A 229 -7.33 -23.06 2.79
C ARG A 229 -6.87 -22.79 1.36
N ALA A 230 -5.92 -21.85 1.17
CA ALA A 230 -5.39 -21.48 -0.15
C ALA A 230 -4.92 -22.68 -1.00
N ASP A 231 -4.13 -23.59 -0.41
CA ASP A 231 -3.65 -24.84 -1.04
C ASP A 231 -4.55 -26.05 -0.71
N GLY A 232 -5.86 -25.81 -0.56
CA GLY A 232 -6.69 -26.68 0.28
C GLY A 232 -6.24 -26.59 1.74
N ASP A 233 -6.54 -27.59 2.57
CA ASP A 233 -6.34 -27.54 4.03
C ASP A 233 -4.88 -27.31 4.50
N ASN A 234 -3.90 -27.28 3.60
CA ASN A 234 -2.54 -26.83 3.88
C ASN A 234 -2.42 -25.32 4.15
N GLY A 235 -3.33 -24.49 3.61
CA GLY A 235 -3.26 -23.03 3.69
C GLY A 235 -2.22 -22.39 2.77
N GLY A 236 -2.00 -21.09 2.95
CA GLY A 236 -1.15 -20.27 2.09
C GLY A 236 -1.14 -18.80 2.50
N PHE A 237 -0.20 -18.05 1.92
CA PHE A 237 -0.05 -16.62 2.15
C PHE A 237 0.08 -15.88 0.81
N TRP A 238 -0.42 -14.65 0.77
CA TRP A 238 -0.33 -13.73 -0.36
C TRP A 238 0.07 -12.34 0.12
N TYR A 239 0.59 -11.53 -0.80
CA TYR A 239 0.69 -10.09 -0.64
C TYR A 239 -0.09 -9.38 -1.77
N HIS A 240 -0.50 -8.16 -1.51
CA HIS A 240 -1.07 -7.21 -2.44
C HIS A 240 -0.21 -5.95 -2.40
N VAL A 241 0.12 -5.40 -3.56
CA VAL A 241 1.09 -4.31 -3.72
C VAL A 241 0.39 -2.95 -3.74
N GLY A 242 0.99 -1.96 -3.08
CA GLY A 242 0.50 -0.59 -3.03
C GLY A 242 0.55 0.16 -4.38
N GLY A 243 0.23 1.46 -4.37
CA GLY A 243 0.40 2.34 -5.54
C GLY A 243 -0.68 3.39 -5.75
N ALA A 244 -0.29 4.56 -6.27
CA ALA A 244 -1.17 5.71 -6.52
C ALA A 244 -2.37 5.44 -7.44
N SER A 245 -2.24 4.56 -8.45
CA SER A 245 -3.35 4.26 -9.38
C SER A 245 -4.37 3.25 -8.81
N ASN A 246 -4.45 3.08 -7.49
CA ASN A 246 -5.36 2.18 -6.80
C ASN A 246 -6.81 2.73 -6.66
N THR A 247 -7.14 3.81 -7.37
CA THR A 247 -8.43 4.50 -7.44
C THR A 247 -9.53 3.71 -8.19
N GLY A 248 -9.84 2.50 -7.72
CA GLY A 248 -11.15 1.89 -7.95
C GLY A 248 -11.18 0.39 -8.30
N GLN A 249 -11.98 -0.35 -7.52
CA GLN A 249 -12.63 -1.63 -7.86
C GLN A 249 -11.71 -2.80 -8.29
N SER A 250 -11.15 -3.47 -7.28
CA SER A 250 -10.77 -4.89 -7.30
C SER A 250 -9.87 -5.32 -8.47
N VAL A 251 -8.62 -4.87 -8.44
CA VAL A 251 -7.53 -5.59 -9.11
C VAL A 251 -7.44 -6.99 -8.49
N LEU A 252 -7.84 -8.02 -9.23
CA LEU A 252 -7.63 -9.41 -8.83
C LEU A 252 -6.15 -9.78 -9.01
N THR A 253 -5.30 -9.20 -8.18
CA THR A 253 -3.98 -9.75 -7.89
C THR A 253 -4.21 -11.08 -7.17
N VAL A 254 -4.29 -12.15 -7.97
CA VAL A 254 -3.95 -13.48 -7.46
C VAL A 254 -2.48 -13.37 -7.08
N GLY A 255 -2.21 -13.08 -5.80
CA GLY A 255 -0.86 -13.11 -5.27
C GLY A 255 -0.23 -14.46 -5.64
N THR A 256 1.05 -14.46 -5.99
CA THR A 256 1.76 -15.74 -6.13
C THR A 256 1.62 -16.50 -4.81
N GLN A 257 1.35 -17.80 -4.91
CA GLN A 257 0.91 -18.63 -3.78
C GLN A 257 2.13 -18.96 -2.90
N LEU A 258 2.61 -17.97 -2.15
CA LEU A 258 3.85 -18.09 -1.39
C LEU A 258 3.71 -19.18 -0.34
N GLY A 259 4.51 -20.23 -0.47
CA GLY A 259 4.69 -21.25 0.55
C GLY A 259 3.57 -22.28 0.73
N SER A 260 3.24 -23.05 -0.32
CA SER A 260 2.69 -24.39 -0.09
C SER A 260 3.75 -25.29 0.55
N PHE A 261 3.48 -25.82 1.75
CA PHE A 261 4.44 -26.70 2.44
C PHE A 261 4.35 -28.12 1.85
N ALA A 262 5.08 -28.35 0.75
CA ALA A 262 4.96 -29.54 -0.10
C ALA A 262 5.51 -30.87 0.50
N SER A 263 5.35 -31.08 1.81
CA SER A 263 5.55 -32.37 2.47
C SER A 263 4.41 -33.33 2.10
N ALA A 264 4.71 -34.40 1.38
CA ALA A 264 3.70 -35.38 0.93
C ALA A 264 3.14 -36.29 2.05
N GLU A 265 3.56 -36.11 3.30
CA GLU A 265 3.04 -36.81 4.48
C GLU A 265 2.18 -35.88 5.37
N ASP A 266 2.16 -34.57 5.12
CA ASP A 266 1.44 -33.56 5.92
C ASP A 266 0.20 -33.01 5.20
N THR A 267 -0.85 -32.74 5.99
CA THR A 267 -2.13 -32.17 5.56
C THR A 267 -2.76 -31.41 6.74
N ASP A 268 -3.62 -30.42 6.49
CA ASP A 268 -4.37 -29.67 7.54
C ASP A 268 -3.46 -28.75 8.39
N VAL A 269 -2.36 -28.23 7.81
CA VAL A 269 -1.32 -27.48 8.56
C VAL A 269 -1.63 -26.00 8.80
N HIS A 270 -2.57 -25.41 8.05
CA HIS A 270 -2.99 -24.01 8.12
C HIS A 270 -1.82 -22.98 7.99
N PHE A 271 -1.01 -23.04 6.93
CA PHE A 271 -0.12 -21.91 6.62
C PHE A 271 -0.94 -20.63 6.38
N GLY A 272 -0.41 -19.47 6.79
CA GLY A 272 -1.14 -18.20 6.77
C GLY A 272 -2.15 -17.99 7.91
N GLN A 273 -2.12 -18.80 8.99
CA GLN A 273 -3.07 -18.68 10.11
C GLN A 273 -2.96 -17.34 10.90
N SER A 274 -1.78 -16.72 10.91
CA SER A 274 -1.51 -15.35 11.38
C SER A 274 -0.22 -14.85 10.69
N CYS A 275 -0.05 -13.54 10.54
CA CYS A 275 1.13 -12.89 9.98
C CYS A 275 1.48 -11.60 10.73
N ILE A 276 2.72 -11.14 10.59
CA ILE A 276 3.20 -9.80 10.98
C ILE A 276 4.33 -9.41 10.02
N GLY A 277 4.41 -8.13 9.63
CA GLY A 277 5.45 -7.58 8.75
C GLY A 277 5.92 -6.21 9.24
N GLY A 278 6.39 -5.34 8.33
CA GLY A 278 6.75 -3.95 8.65
C GLY A 278 8.08 -3.78 9.39
N SER A 279 9.00 -4.75 9.32
CA SER A 279 10.30 -4.69 10.02
C SER A 279 11.39 -5.52 9.35
N ASP A 280 12.59 -4.96 9.21
CA ASP A 280 13.81 -5.60 8.70
C ASP A 280 14.38 -6.60 9.73
N LEU A 281 13.84 -7.82 9.73
CA LEU A 281 14.18 -8.88 10.67
C LEU A 281 15.48 -9.61 10.28
N LEU A 282 15.85 -9.62 9.01
CA LEU A 282 17.03 -10.31 8.47
C LEU A 282 18.26 -9.39 8.33
N GLY A 283 18.07 -8.07 8.44
CA GLY A 283 19.13 -7.05 8.44
C GLY A 283 19.61 -6.65 7.04
N ASP A 284 18.75 -6.76 6.01
CA ASP A 284 19.06 -6.40 4.63
C ASP A 284 18.53 -5.01 4.19
N SER A 285 17.79 -4.33 5.07
CA SER A 285 17.11 -3.04 4.87
C SER A 285 15.79 -3.07 4.09
N THR A 286 15.18 -4.24 3.91
CA THR A 286 13.80 -4.44 3.44
C THR A 286 12.93 -4.97 4.59
N PRO A 287 11.65 -4.60 4.72
CA PRO A 287 10.76 -5.26 5.68
C PRO A 287 10.58 -6.75 5.36
N ASP A 288 10.58 -7.60 6.38
CA ASP A 288 10.36 -9.06 6.25
C ASP A 288 8.98 -9.47 6.80
N VAL A 289 8.54 -10.70 6.50
CA VAL A 289 7.20 -11.19 6.85
C VAL A 289 7.25 -12.48 7.66
N VAL A 290 6.62 -12.52 8.84
CA VAL A 290 6.60 -13.69 9.72
C VAL A 290 5.27 -14.42 9.65
N VAL A 291 5.25 -15.61 9.05
CA VAL A 291 4.04 -16.41 8.77
C VAL A 291 4.09 -17.76 9.51
N SER A 292 2.93 -18.33 9.86
CA SER A 292 2.83 -19.61 10.61
C SER A 292 2.01 -20.69 9.93
N ALA A 293 2.34 -21.95 10.22
CA ALA A 293 1.45 -23.11 10.13
C ALA A 293 1.37 -23.82 11.49
N PRO A 294 0.46 -23.41 12.41
CA PRO A 294 0.46 -23.92 13.78
C PRO A 294 -0.05 -25.36 13.93
N TYR A 295 -0.64 -25.94 12.88
CA TYR A 295 -1.04 -27.35 12.84
C TYR A 295 0.02 -28.25 12.17
N PHE A 296 1.15 -27.69 11.73
CA PHE A 296 2.29 -28.42 11.16
C PHE A 296 2.82 -29.52 12.10
N ASN A 297 3.28 -30.64 11.54
CA ASN A 297 3.84 -31.76 12.28
C ASN A 297 5.37 -31.81 12.13
N SER A 298 6.11 -31.76 13.24
CA SER A 298 7.57 -31.85 13.21
C SER A 298 8.02 -33.30 13.43
N ASP A 299 8.57 -33.94 12.39
CA ASP A 299 9.23 -35.27 12.37
C ASP A 299 8.33 -36.48 12.78
N SER A 300 7.81 -36.47 14.01
CA SER A 300 6.80 -37.40 14.54
C SER A 300 5.92 -36.80 15.65
N LEU A 301 5.92 -35.46 15.77
CA LEU A 301 5.18 -34.67 16.73
C LEU A 301 3.95 -34.07 16.02
N GLU A 302 2.77 -34.65 16.24
CA GLU A 302 1.52 -34.13 15.68
C GLU A 302 1.25 -32.72 16.22
N ASN A 303 0.87 -31.76 15.36
CA ASN A 303 0.53 -30.37 15.73
C ASN A 303 1.61 -29.66 16.57
N ALA A 304 2.88 -29.80 16.15
CA ALA A 304 4.00 -29.08 16.75
C ALA A 304 3.91 -27.57 16.45
N GLY A 305 3.49 -27.22 15.24
CA GLY A 305 3.45 -25.87 14.70
C GLY A 305 4.78 -25.44 14.07
N LEU A 306 4.70 -24.37 13.28
CA LEU A 306 5.77 -23.82 12.45
C LEU A 306 5.62 -22.31 12.38
N VAL A 307 6.74 -21.58 12.45
CA VAL A 307 6.83 -20.14 12.15
C VAL A 307 8.03 -19.89 11.24
N CYS A 308 7.85 -19.16 10.15
CA CYS A 308 8.90 -18.83 9.19
C CYS A 308 9.00 -17.31 8.98
N ILE A 309 10.22 -16.80 8.82
CA ILE A 309 10.50 -15.46 8.30
C ILE A 309 10.71 -15.60 6.79
N LEU A 310 9.87 -14.91 6.02
CA LEU A 310 9.98 -14.75 4.57
C LEU A 310 10.73 -13.44 4.31
N ASN A 311 11.68 -13.45 3.38
CA ASN A 311 12.44 -12.26 3.04
C ASN A 311 11.62 -11.34 2.11
N GLY A 312 11.51 -10.05 2.43
CA GLY A 312 10.78 -9.10 1.59
C GLY A 312 11.40 -8.94 0.19
N SER A 313 12.73 -8.82 0.13
CA SER A 313 13.46 -8.51 -1.11
C SER A 313 13.50 -9.64 -2.17
N ASP A 314 13.18 -10.87 -1.77
CA ASP A 314 13.15 -12.06 -2.63
C ASP A 314 11.99 -13.00 -2.21
N MET A 315 10.78 -12.42 -2.07
CA MET A 315 9.55 -13.13 -1.64
C MET A 315 9.29 -14.40 -2.49
N PRO A 316 9.33 -15.62 -1.89
CA PRO A 316 9.50 -16.85 -2.67
C PRO A 316 8.19 -17.48 -3.17
N ASP A 317 8.06 -17.63 -4.50
CA ASP A 317 6.92 -18.27 -5.18
C ASP A 317 6.51 -19.66 -4.62
N GLU A 318 7.47 -20.43 -4.10
CA GLU A 318 7.26 -21.68 -3.35
C GLU A 318 8.27 -21.71 -2.19
N LEU A 319 7.89 -22.23 -1.01
CA LEU A 319 8.83 -22.43 0.11
C LEU A 319 9.82 -23.56 -0.26
N THR A 320 11.11 -23.23 -0.26
CA THR A 320 12.19 -24.09 -0.74
C THR A 320 12.92 -24.86 0.36
N GLY A 321 12.79 -24.42 1.60
CA GLY A 321 13.63 -24.85 2.73
C GLY A 321 14.97 -24.10 2.83
N GLU A 322 15.14 -23.00 2.10
CA GLU A 322 16.24 -22.04 2.32
C GLU A 322 15.81 -20.86 3.24
N GLU A 323 14.54 -20.80 3.62
CA GLU A 323 13.95 -19.77 4.48
C GLU A 323 14.18 -20.04 5.98
N ALA A 324 14.18 -18.99 6.80
CA ALA A 324 14.38 -19.11 8.24
C ALA A 324 13.11 -19.58 8.94
N CYS A 325 12.99 -20.89 9.21
CA CYS A 325 11.84 -21.50 9.88
C CYS A 325 12.18 -22.13 11.24
N LEU A 326 11.32 -21.92 12.23
CA LEU A 326 11.28 -22.55 13.55
C LEU A 326 10.18 -23.61 13.59
N GLU A 327 10.55 -24.87 13.80
CA GLU A 327 9.62 -25.96 14.06
C GLU A 327 9.36 -26.13 15.57
N GLY A 328 8.11 -26.43 15.96
CA GLY A 328 7.76 -26.76 17.33
C GLY A 328 8.44 -28.05 17.83
N HIS A 329 8.88 -28.07 19.09
CA HIS A 329 9.64 -29.20 19.65
C HIS A 329 8.82 -30.11 20.60
N ALA A 330 7.48 -30.01 20.60
CA ALA A 330 6.59 -30.89 21.35
C ALA A 330 5.27 -31.17 20.61
N GLU A 331 4.73 -32.37 20.81
CA GLU A 331 3.44 -32.84 20.28
C GLU A 331 2.29 -31.99 20.85
N GLY A 332 1.47 -31.40 20.00
CA GLY A 332 0.34 -30.54 20.38
C GLY A 332 0.75 -29.20 21.00
N ALA A 333 1.94 -28.67 20.66
CA ALA A 333 2.45 -27.39 21.15
C ALA A 333 1.91 -26.16 20.40
N PHE A 334 1.48 -26.34 19.14
CA PHE A 334 0.93 -25.30 18.27
C PHE A 334 1.74 -23.99 18.27
N LEU A 335 3.04 -24.09 17.98
CA LEU A 335 3.91 -22.93 17.77
C LEU A 335 3.31 -21.97 16.72
N GLY A 336 3.26 -20.67 17.04
CA GLY A 336 2.74 -19.64 16.14
C GLY A 336 1.22 -19.47 16.11
N TYR A 337 0.47 -20.20 16.93
CA TYR A 337 -1.01 -20.19 16.92
C TYR A 337 -1.66 -18.89 17.42
N GLY A 338 -0.96 -18.09 18.23
CA GLY A 338 -1.46 -16.78 18.65
C GLY A 338 -1.75 -15.90 17.43
N GLN A 339 -2.87 -15.16 17.48
CA GLN A 339 -3.19 -14.22 16.40
C GLN A 339 -2.17 -13.08 16.43
N ASP A 340 -1.96 -12.52 17.63
CA ASP A 340 -1.02 -11.44 17.88
C ASP A 340 0.39 -12.04 18.10
N ARG A 341 1.31 -11.70 17.20
CA ARG A 341 2.75 -11.83 17.39
C ARG A 341 3.32 -10.45 17.65
N ALA A 342 4.51 -10.41 18.24
CA ALA A 342 5.19 -9.16 18.48
C ALA A 342 6.56 -9.13 17.81
N VAL A 343 6.82 -8.04 17.11
CA VAL A 343 8.10 -7.63 16.55
C VAL A 343 8.39 -6.23 17.09
N GLY A 344 9.65 -5.94 17.43
CA GLY A 344 10.07 -4.62 17.91
C GLY A 344 11.40 -4.70 18.66
N ASP A 345 12.08 -3.57 18.83
CA ASP A 345 13.37 -3.46 19.51
C ASP A 345 13.20 -3.57 21.04
N LEU A 346 13.01 -4.80 21.53
CA LEU A 346 12.79 -5.09 22.95
C LEU A 346 14.07 -4.85 23.76
N ASN A 347 15.25 -5.08 23.18
CA ASN A 347 16.52 -4.92 23.90
C ASN A 347 17.12 -3.48 23.82
N ALA A 348 16.54 -2.60 22.98
CA ALA A 348 16.93 -1.22 22.72
C ALA A 348 18.33 -1.03 22.09
N ASP A 349 18.73 -1.92 21.15
CA ASP A 349 19.98 -1.80 20.38
C ASP A 349 19.81 -1.29 18.93
N GLY A 350 18.57 -1.03 18.52
CA GLY A 350 18.20 -0.47 17.22
C GLY A 350 17.89 -1.51 16.14
N TRP A 351 17.55 -2.76 16.52
CA TRP A 351 17.17 -3.84 15.61
C TRP A 351 15.88 -4.51 16.11
N PRO A 352 14.98 -4.96 15.20
CA PRO A 352 13.75 -5.62 15.63
C PRO A 352 14.04 -7.02 16.18
N ASP A 353 13.59 -7.27 17.41
CA ASP A 353 13.51 -8.59 18.02
C ASP A 353 12.19 -9.27 17.63
N LEU A 354 12.14 -10.61 17.67
CA LEU A 354 10.94 -11.40 17.36
C LEU A 354 10.50 -12.23 18.57
N VAL A 355 9.20 -12.14 18.91
CA VAL A 355 8.58 -12.94 19.97
C VAL A 355 7.51 -13.88 19.43
N VAL A 356 7.68 -15.18 19.71
CA VAL A 356 6.82 -16.28 19.22
C VAL A 356 6.14 -17.02 20.37
N GLY A 357 4.81 -17.16 20.29
CA GLY A 357 4.01 -17.92 21.25
C GLY A 357 3.86 -19.40 20.90
N SER A 358 3.80 -20.25 21.93
CA SER A 358 3.40 -21.66 21.85
C SER A 358 2.49 -21.98 23.04
N PHE A 359 1.17 -21.82 22.85
CA PHE A 359 0.19 -21.84 23.95
C PHE A 359 0.04 -23.17 24.69
N ARG A 360 0.65 -24.25 24.16
CA ARG A 360 0.78 -25.58 24.77
C ARG A 360 2.22 -26.11 24.75
N GLY A 361 3.20 -25.21 24.61
CA GLY A 361 4.61 -25.55 24.78
C GLY A 361 4.97 -25.98 26.21
N GLY A 362 6.25 -26.23 26.42
CA GLY A 362 6.82 -26.51 27.74
C GLY A 362 6.65 -27.96 28.20
N ALA A 363 7.31 -28.29 29.32
CA ALA A 363 7.48 -29.67 29.78
C ALA A 363 6.17 -30.38 30.19
N HIS A 364 5.06 -29.65 30.32
CA HIS A 364 3.77 -30.12 30.83
C HIS A 364 2.55 -29.65 29.99
N GLY A 365 2.76 -28.84 28.94
CA GLY A 365 1.70 -28.18 28.18
C GLY A 365 1.28 -26.81 28.74
N ASP A 366 2.08 -26.24 29.64
CA ASP A 366 1.76 -25.07 30.47
C ASP A 366 2.00 -23.72 29.76
N GLY A 367 2.24 -23.73 28.45
CA GLY A 367 2.50 -22.56 27.59
C GLY A 367 3.94 -22.05 27.63
N GLN A 368 4.39 -21.46 26.52
CA GLN A 368 5.72 -20.86 26.38
C GLN A 368 5.69 -19.65 25.45
N VAL A 369 6.56 -18.67 25.74
CA VAL A 369 6.90 -17.57 24.84
C VAL A 369 8.41 -17.60 24.59
N MET A 370 8.80 -17.47 23.33
CA MET A 370 10.18 -17.59 22.87
C MET A 370 10.61 -16.27 22.23
N LEU A 371 11.73 -15.72 22.69
CA LEU A 371 12.32 -14.48 22.19
C LEU A 371 13.60 -14.80 21.40
N PHE A 372 13.72 -14.16 20.24
CA PHE A 372 14.88 -14.23 19.36
C PHE A 372 15.34 -12.79 19.11
N LEU A 373 16.57 -12.46 19.49
CA LEU A 373 17.07 -11.10 19.38
C LEU A 373 17.56 -10.80 17.97
N GLY A 374 17.25 -9.61 17.47
CA GLY A 374 17.81 -9.06 16.24
C GLY A 374 19.26 -8.64 16.46
N THR A 375 20.09 -8.68 15.41
CA THR A 375 21.37 -7.94 15.44
C THR A 375 21.72 -7.38 14.06
N ARG A 376 22.42 -6.23 14.07
CA ARG A 376 23.04 -5.61 12.88
C ARG A 376 23.87 -6.55 11.98
N SER A 377 24.33 -7.69 12.50
CA SER A 377 25.23 -8.60 11.79
C SER A 377 24.56 -9.80 11.12
N THR A 378 23.29 -10.09 11.47
CA THR A 378 22.61 -11.35 11.11
C THR A 378 21.10 -11.25 10.98
N GLY A 379 20.50 -10.15 11.43
CA GLY A 379 19.10 -10.15 11.81
C GLY A 379 18.81 -11.11 12.97
N VAL A 380 17.54 -11.41 13.16
CA VAL A 380 16.97 -12.49 13.97
C VAL A 380 17.39 -13.85 13.39
N GLN A 381 17.68 -14.83 14.26
CA GLN A 381 18.11 -16.17 13.85
C GLN A 381 17.33 -17.24 14.62
N LEU A 382 16.57 -18.09 13.91
CA LEU A 382 15.66 -19.07 14.53
C LEU A 382 16.31 -20.38 15.01
N ASP A 383 17.64 -20.52 14.92
CA ASP A 383 18.41 -21.70 15.38
C ASP A 383 18.13 -22.09 16.85
N SER A 384 17.95 -21.10 17.72
CA SER A 384 17.57 -21.27 19.13
C SER A 384 17.17 -19.93 19.76
N PRO A 385 16.11 -19.85 20.58
CA PRO A 385 15.73 -18.62 21.28
C PRO A 385 16.76 -18.20 22.33
N ASP A 386 16.98 -16.89 22.44
CA ASP A 386 17.84 -16.27 23.46
C ASP A 386 17.23 -16.34 24.85
N LEU A 387 15.90 -16.23 24.93
CA LEU A 387 15.11 -16.36 26.16
C LEU A 387 13.84 -17.17 25.90
N VAL A 388 13.49 -18.04 26.85
CA VAL A 388 12.23 -18.78 26.86
C VAL A 388 11.54 -18.55 28.19
N LEU A 389 10.35 -17.99 28.12
CA LEU A 389 9.49 -17.66 29.24
C LEU A 389 8.45 -18.78 29.40
N ASP A 390 8.33 -19.35 30.60
CA ASP A 390 7.29 -20.34 30.94
C ASP A 390 6.66 -20.08 32.32
N SER A 391 5.48 -20.66 32.54
CA SER A 391 4.64 -20.48 33.74
C SER A 391 5.09 -21.31 34.96
N GLY A 392 6.27 -21.94 34.91
CA GLY A 392 6.92 -22.56 36.06
C GLY A 392 6.27 -23.84 36.61
N GLY A 393 5.34 -24.46 35.87
CA GLY A 393 4.71 -25.73 36.25
C GLY A 393 3.27 -25.65 36.77
N SER A 394 2.59 -24.52 36.56
CA SER A 394 1.14 -24.43 36.75
C SER A 394 0.42 -24.98 35.53
N ARG A 395 -0.55 -25.88 35.70
CA ARG A 395 -1.26 -26.57 34.61
C ARG A 395 -2.29 -25.66 33.92
N ALA A 396 -1.84 -24.58 33.31
CA ALA A 396 -2.68 -23.70 32.52
C ALA A 396 -3.29 -24.45 31.32
N VAL A 397 -4.61 -24.44 31.17
CA VAL A 397 -5.28 -24.95 29.96
C VAL A 397 -5.21 -23.88 28.87
N GLY A 398 -4.00 -23.61 28.40
CA GLY A 398 -3.65 -22.47 27.57
C GLY A 398 -2.80 -21.46 28.35
N GLY A 399 -1.50 -21.74 28.46
CA GLY A 399 -0.56 -20.82 29.10
C GLY A 399 -0.14 -19.65 28.21
N PRO A 400 0.92 -18.92 28.58
CA PRO A 400 1.35 -17.73 27.85
C PRO A 400 1.71 -18.05 26.39
N GLY A 401 1.45 -17.08 25.51
CA GLY A 401 1.63 -17.21 24.06
C GLY A 401 0.35 -17.39 23.24
N GLN A 402 -0.81 -16.89 23.71
CA GLN A 402 -2.03 -16.76 22.89
C GLN A 402 -2.20 -15.37 22.27
N LEU A 403 -2.02 -14.32 23.07
CA LEU A 403 -1.94 -12.92 22.62
C LEU A 403 -0.61 -12.34 23.15
N LEU A 404 0.11 -11.62 22.29
CA LEU A 404 1.44 -11.06 22.52
C LEU A 404 1.53 -9.67 21.87
N LYS A 405 1.99 -8.66 22.60
CA LYS A 405 2.27 -7.31 22.08
C LYS A 405 3.63 -6.84 22.63
N ILE A 406 4.41 -6.15 21.80
CA ILE A 406 5.57 -5.36 22.23
C ILE A 406 5.16 -3.90 22.08
N ALA A 407 5.18 -3.15 23.17
CA ALA A 407 4.84 -1.73 23.20
C ALA A 407 5.45 -1.08 24.45
N ASP A 408 5.80 0.21 24.36
CA ASP A 408 6.05 1.03 25.55
C ASP A 408 4.72 1.24 26.28
N VAL A 409 4.66 0.95 27.58
CA VAL A 409 3.43 1.07 28.39
C VAL A 409 3.54 2.04 29.57
N ASP A 410 4.71 2.63 29.85
CA ASP A 410 4.87 3.68 30.89
C ASP A 410 5.61 4.95 30.41
N ASN A 411 5.85 5.06 29.10
CA ASN A 411 6.42 6.21 28.39
C ASN A 411 7.88 6.51 28.80
N ASP A 412 8.67 5.46 29.00
CA ASP A 412 10.12 5.48 29.32
C ASP A 412 11.02 5.50 28.05
N MET A 413 10.44 5.20 26.88
CA MET A 413 11.08 4.93 25.58
C MET A 413 11.82 3.57 25.53
N ARG A 414 11.36 2.59 26.31
CA ARG A 414 11.56 1.15 26.10
C ARG A 414 10.21 0.50 25.85
N PRO A 415 10.12 -0.49 24.95
CA PRO A 415 8.95 -1.33 24.90
C PRO A 415 9.08 -2.53 25.85
N GLU A 416 7.96 -3.04 26.33
CA GLU A 416 7.87 -4.31 27.05
C GLU A 416 7.07 -5.34 26.29
N LEU A 417 7.36 -6.60 26.58
CA LEU A 417 6.54 -7.71 26.17
C LEU A 417 5.34 -7.84 27.11
N LEU A 418 4.14 -7.64 26.55
CA LEU A 418 2.87 -8.05 27.13
C LEU A 418 2.51 -9.45 26.64
N ALA A 419 2.19 -10.37 27.54
CA ALA A 419 1.61 -11.67 27.19
C ALA A 419 0.42 -12.05 28.07
N THR A 420 -0.50 -12.83 27.51
CA THR A 420 -1.71 -13.31 28.22
C THR A 420 -1.57 -14.74 28.73
N GLU A 421 -1.78 -14.98 30.03
CA GLU A 421 -1.74 -16.29 30.70
C GLU A 421 -3.11 -16.64 31.32
N TRP A 422 -3.58 -17.89 31.17
CA TRP A 422 -4.75 -18.42 31.90
C TRP A 422 -4.37 -19.02 33.27
N VAL A 423 -4.92 -18.48 34.36
CA VAL A 423 -4.60 -18.92 35.73
C VAL A 423 -5.71 -19.80 36.33
N ASP A 424 -5.50 -21.11 36.29
CA ASP A 424 -6.51 -22.14 36.61
C ASP A 424 -7.09 -22.08 38.04
N ASP A 425 -6.27 -21.73 39.04
CA ASP A 425 -6.68 -21.59 40.45
C ASP A 425 -7.53 -20.32 40.72
N LEU A 426 -7.57 -19.38 39.76
CA LEU A 426 -8.37 -18.14 39.84
C LEU A 426 -9.52 -18.10 38.83
N GLN A 427 -9.42 -18.83 37.71
CA GLN A 427 -10.33 -18.79 36.55
C GLN A 427 -10.31 -17.47 35.76
N HIS A 428 -9.21 -16.73 35.80
CA HIS A 428 -9.03 -15.48 35.06
C HIS A 428 -7.82 -15.57 34.13
N MET A 429 -7.81 -14.78 33.07
CA MET A 429 -6.57 -14.47 32.36
C MET A 429 -5.87 -13.28 33.04
N ARG A 430 -4.55 -13.20 32.83
CA ARG A 430 -3.66 -12.14 33.31
C ARG A 430 -2.81 -11.65 32.15
N VAL A 431 -2.58 -10.33 32.07
CA VAL A 431 -1.46 -9.77 31.29
C VAL A 431 -0.20 -9.78 32.16
N ILE A 432 0.92 -10.20 31.59
CA ILE A 432 2.26 -10.14 32.21
C ILE A 432 3.08 -9.11 31.44
N ARG A 433 3.58 -8.07 32.12
CA ARG A 433 4.66 -7.18 31.63
C ARG A 433 6.01 -7.82 31.96
N TRP A 434 6.93 -7.85 30.99
CA TRP A 434 8.35 -8.11 31.24
C TRP A 434 9.19 -6.88 30.90
N GLU A 435 9.76 -6.27 31.93
CA GLU A 435 10.58 -5.05 31.83
C GLU A 435 12.00 -5.31 31.34
N THR A 436 12.51 -4.38 30.53
CA THR A 436 13.81 -4.47 29.88
C THR A 436 14.86 -3.75 30.75
N MET A 437 15.47 -4.52 31.66
CA MET A 437 16.32 -3.99 32.75
C MET A 437 17.43 -3.03 32.31
N GLU A 438 17.69 -2.00 33.14
CA GLU A 438 18.76 -0.99 32.99
C GLU A 438 20.18 -1.61 32.96
N ALA A 439 20.57 -2.21 31.84
CA ALA A 439 21.87 -2.80 31.59
C ALA A 439 22.96 -1.73 31.25
N ALA A 440 23.03 -0.70 32.09
CA ALA A 440 24.07 0.33 32.27
C ALA A 440 24.95 0.71 31.05
N MET A 441 24.90 2.00 30.67
CA MET A 441 25.70 2.66 29.62
C MET A 441 27.25 2.65 29.79
N GLU A 442 27.82 1.80 30.66
CA GLU A 442 29.26 1.52 30.76
C GLU A 442 29.61 0.01 30.58
N SER A 443 28.65 -0.83 30.16
CA SER A 443 28.91 -2.25 29.82
C SER A 443 29.59 -2.40 28.45
N THR A 444 30.43 -3.44 28.32
CA THR A 444 30.91 -3.96 27.02
C THR A 444 30.59 -5.44 26.83
N GLU A 445 29.63 -5.94 27.60
CA GLU A 445 28.97 -7.24 27.47
C GLU A 445 27.51 -6.97 27.04
N PRO A 446 26.86 -7.86 26.27
CA PRO A 446 25.52 -7.62 25.71
C PRO A 446 24.46 -7.37 26.80
N HIS A 447 23.41 -6.64 26.42
CA HIS A 447 22.28 -6.30 27.28
C HIS A 447 21.59 -7.59 27.74
N THR A 448 21.46 -7.78 29.06
CA THR A 448 20.95 -9.02 29.64
C THR A 448 19.55 -8.79 30.19
N LEU A 449 18.57 -9.29 29.43
CA LEU A 449 17.20 -9.46 29.91
C LEU A 449 17.17 -10.40 31.13
N ALA A 450 16.15 -10.24 31.97
CA ALA A 450 15.95 -11.02 33.17
C ALA A 450 14.46 -11.26 33.44
N ASP A 451 14.13 -12.39 34.07
CA ASP A 451 12.76 -12.77 34.41
C ASP A 451 12.18 -11.89 35.53
N VAL A 452 11.86 -10.63 35.21
CA VAL A 452 11.15 -9.69 36.07
C VAL A 452 9.73 -9.54 35.56
N ALA A 453 8.91 -10.55 35.85
CA ALA A 453 7.46 -10.42 35.73
C ALA A 453 6.95 -9.59 36.92
N ASP A 454 6.54 -8.36 36.68
CA ASP A 454 5.99 -7.49 37.73
C ASP A 454 4.72 -8.11 38.33
N PRO A 455 4.61 -8.32 39.67
CA PRO A 455 3.38 -8.81 40.28
C PRO A 455 2.25 -7.79 40.34
N ASP A 456 2.54 -6.48 40.33
CA ASP A 456 1.55 -5.45 40.64
C ASP A 456 0.64 -5.16 39.43
N LEU A 457 1.16 -5.29 38.20
CA LEU A 457 0.35 -5.50 36.99
C LEU A 457 -0.17 -6.95 36.89
N SER A 458 -1.28 -7.19 37.59
CA SER A 458 -2.06 -8.43 37.51
C SER A 458 -3.57 -8.19 37.42
N PHE A 459 -4.00 -7.63 36.28
CA PHE A 459 -5.42 -7.49 35.93
C PHE A 459 -6.16 -8.84 36.10
N SER A 460 -7.19 -8.87 36.94
CA SER A 460 -7.93 -10.09 37.26
C SER A 460 -9.44 -9.85 37.24
N HIS A 461 -10.08 -10.22 36.12
CA HIS A 461 -11.52 -10.08 35.95
C HIS A 461 -12.28 -11.13 36.77
N SER A 462 -12.61 -10.82 38.03
CA SER A 462 -13.43 -11.69 38.86
C SER A 462 -14.91 -11.63 38.46
N PRO A 463 -15.51 -12.72 37.93
CA PRO A 463 -16.91 -12.70 37.51
C PRO A 463 -17.82 -12.54 38.73
N GLN A 464 -18.68 -11.51 38.74
CA GLN A 464 -19.50 -11.17 39.91
C GLN A 464 -20.75 -12.06 40.13
N GLY A 465 -20.66 -13.35 39.80
CA GLY A 465 -21.39 -14.40 40.54
C GLY A 465 -22.73 -14.91 39.99
N GLY A 466 -22.92 -14.96 38.67
CA GLY A 466 -24.13 -15.46 38.02
C GLY A 466 -23.96 -16.74 37.17
N SER A 467 -24.28 -17.91 37.74
CA SER A 467 -24.37 -19.20 37.01
C SER A 467 -23.05 -19.81 36.49
N GLU A 468 -23.11 -20.85 35.65
CA GLU A 468 -21.97 -21.70 35.28
C GLU A 468 -21.57 -21.58 33.79
N ASN A 469 -20.26 -21.42 33.53
CA ASN A 469 -19.55 -21.69 32.27
C ASN A 469 -19.72 -20.77 31.04
N ARG A 470 -20.52 -19.70 31.04
CA ARG A 470 -20.66 -18.83 29.85
C ARG A 470 -19.56 -17.77 29.74
N ASP A 471 -19.31 -17.02 30.81
CA ASP A 471 -18.55 -15.77 30.81
C ASP A 471 -17.03 -16.00 30.92
N LYS A 472 -16.52 -16.99 30.17
CA LYS A 472 -15.08 -17.25 30.11
C LYS A 472 -14.43 -16.12 29.31
N GLY A 473 -13.37 -15.56 29.91
CA GLY A 473 -12.54 -14.52 29.32
C GLY A 473 -11.73 -15.03 28.15
N ASP A 474 -12.40 -15.36 27.04
CA ASP A 474 -11.81 -15.54 25.73
C ASP A 474 -11.39 -14.15 25.22
N TRP A 475 -10.36 -13.53 25.80
CA TRP A 475 -9.73 -12.35 25.19
C TRP A 475 -9.22 -12.75 23.80
N LYS A 476 -9.39 -11.90 22.79
CA LYS A 476 -9.09 -12.24 21.38
C LYS A 476 -8.15 -11.28 20.65
N SER A 477 -7.88 -10.14 21.26
CA SER A 477 -6.98 -9.10 20.75
C SER A 477 -6.51 -8.23 21.92
N ILE A 478 -5.32 -7.65 21.79
CA ILE A 478 -4.73 -6.67 22.70
C ILE A 478 -4.12 -5.54 21.87
N GLU A 479 -4.40 -4.30 22.25
CA GLU A 479 -3.77 -3.11 21.66
C GLU A 479 -3.23 -2.16 22.72
N VAL A 480 -2.29 -1.30 22.32
CA VAL A 480 -1.63 -0.32 23.20
C VAL A 480 -1.44 1.00 22.46
N MET A 481 -2.14 2.05 22.91
CA MET A 481 -2.12 3.40 22.32
C MET A 481 -2.68 4.42 23.32
N ASP A 482 -2.41 5.72 23.16
CA ASP A 482 -2.98 6.80 23.99
C ASP A 482 -4.43 7.14 23.55
N ILE A 483 -5.36 6.18 23.71
CA ILE A 483 -6.75 6.31 23.22
C ILE A 483 -7.59 7.27 24.07
N THR A 484 -7.20 7.50 25.33
CA THR A 484 -7.78 8.54 26.19
C THR A 484 -7.20 9.93 25.91
N ARG A 485 -6.15 10.02 25.08
CA ARG A 485 -5.43 11.25 24.69
C ARG A 485 -4.94 12.04 25.92
N ASP A 486 -4.40 11.32 26.92
CA ASP A 486 -3.86 11.87 28.19
C ASP A 486 -2.34 12.13 28.15
N GLY A 487 -1.62 11.48 27.21
CA GLY A 487 -0.18 11.53 27.07
C GLY A 487 0.56 10.28 27.55
N GLN A 488 -0.16 9.19 27.86
CA GLN A 488 0.38 7.90 28.29
C GLN A 488 -0.32 6.77 27.51
N PRO A 489 0.36 5.65 27.18
CA PRO A 489 -0.28 4.53 26.52
C PRO A 489 -1.33 3.83 27.41
N ASP A 490 -2.53 3.64 26.89
CA ASP A 490 -3.57 2.80 27.47
C ASP A 490 -3.42 1.35 26.99
N ILE A 491 -3.70 0.35 27.83
CA ILE A 491 -3.82 -1.05 27.39
C ILE A 491 -5.29 -1.35 27.07
N ILE A 492 -5.57 -1.81 25.86
CA ILE A 492 -6.91 -2.14 25.37
C ILE A 492 -7.03 -3.66 25.20
N LEU A 493 -8.01 -4.30 25.86
CA LEU A 493 -8.29 -5.74 25.72
C LEU A 493 -9.65 -5.97 25.05
N GLY A 494 -9.69 -6.85 24.04
CA GLY A 494 -10.91 -7.26 23.35
C GLY A 494 -11.58 -8.48 23.99
N LEU A 495 -12.84 -8.35 24.43
CA LEU A 495 -13.64 -9.37 25.14
C LEU A 495 -14.93 -9.72 24.37
N PRO A 496 -14.87 -10.42 23.22
CA PRO A 496 -16.04 -10.68 22.39
C PRO A 496 -17.09 -11.59 23.07
N THR A 497 -16.70 -12.38 24.07
CA THR A 497 -17.63 -13.23 24.86
C THR A 497 -18.35 -12.49 26.00
N PHE A 498 -18.10 -11.20 26.20
CA PHE A 498 -18.70 -10.41 27.28
C PHE A 498 -20.22 -10.21 27.10
N ALA A 499 -20.95 -10.22 28.23
CA ALA A 499 -22.39 -9.99 28.30
C ALA A 499 -22.75 -9.24 29.60
N THR A 500 -23.73 -8.33 29.55
CA THR A 500 -24.13 -7.52 30.72
C THR A 500 -25.36 -8.03 31.48
N ALA A 501 -25.98 -9.13 31.06
CA ALA A 501 -27.25 -9.62 31.59
C ALA A 501 -27.20 -11.08 32.07
N GLU A 502 -27.49 -11.32 33.35
CA GLU A 502 -27.50 -12.67 33.95
C GLU A 502 -28.79 -13.49 33.70
N GLU A 503 -29.85 -12.91 33.11
CA GLU A 503 -31.23 -13.40 33.31
C GLU A 503 -31.89 -14.18 32.15
N ASP A 504 -31.23 -14.45 31.00
CA ASP A 504 -31.80 -15.35 29.97
C ASP A 504 -30.79 -16.33 29.36
N ASP A 505 -31.11 -17.62 29.42
CA ASP A 505 -30.31 -18.74 28.87
C ASP A 505 -30.16 -18.69 27.33
N GLU A 506 -30.93 -17.83 26.65
CA GLU A 506 -30.96 -17.69 25.18
C GLU A 506 -30.22 -16.44 24.66
N ALA A 507 -29.72 -15.56 25.55
CA ALA A 507 -28.96 -14.37 25.17
C ALA A 507 -27.59 -14.74 24.53
N ARG A 508 -27.17 -13.95 23.53
CA ARG A 508 -25.87 -14.07 22.85
C ARG A 508 -24.93 -12.95 23.34
N PRO A 509 -23.60 -13.17 23.49
CA PRO A 509 -22.66 -12.14 23.91
C PRO A 509 -22.67 -10.89 23.02
N GLN A 510 -22.81 -9.70 23.64
CA GLN A 510 -22.69 -8.42 22.94
C GLN A 510 -21.22 -8.05 22.68
N GLY A 511 -20.30 -8.54 23.51
CA GLY A 511 -18.89 -8.21 23.49
C GLY A 511 -18.57 -6.87 24.15
N ALA A 512 -17.29 -6.64 24.42
CA ALA A 512 -16.78 -5.40 25.01
C ALA A 512 -15.30 -5.20 24.67
N ILE A 513 -14.83 -3.96 24.85
CA ILE A 513 -13.41 -3.66 25.09
C ILE A 513 -13.25 -3.17 26.52
N HIS A 514 -12.11 -3.49 27.14
CA HIS A 514 -11.68 -2.88 28.40
C HIS A 514 -10.45 -2.02 28.14
N ILE A 515 -10.49 -0.75 28.56
CA ILE A 515 -9.37 0.20 28.47
C ILE A 515 -8.79 0.37 29.88
N TYR A 516 -7.50 0.12 30.05
CA TYR A 516 -6.76 0.23 31.31
C TYR A 516 -5.78 1.41 31.23
N SER A 517 -6.26 2.57 31.65
CA SER A 517 -5.51 3.82 31.74
C SER A 517 -4.72 3.91 33.05
N HIS A 518 -3.61 4.66 33.04
CA HIS A 518 -2.80 4.97 34.23
C HIS A 518 -2.43 3.74 35.10
N LEU A 519 -1.44 2.96 34.67
CA LEU A 519 -1.03 1.68 35.27
C LEU A 519 -0.75 1.70 36.81
N ASP A 520 -0.43 2.86 37.39
CA ASP A 520 -0.07 3.05 38.80
C ASP A 520 -1.26 3.23 39.79
N ASP A 521 -2.45 3.66 39.35
CA ASP A 521 -3.51 4.18 40.24
C ASP A 521 -4.77 3.27 40.35
N ASP A 522 -4.85 2.50 41.45
CA ASP A 522 -6.05 1.78 41.96
C ASP A 522 -6.78 0.81 40.96
N ASN A 523 -6.11 0.34 39.90
CA ASN A 523 -6.55 -0.70 38.95
C ASN A 523 -7.95 -0.47 38.31
N GLY A 524 -8.26 0.78 37.93
CA GLY A 524 -9.46 1.09 37.15
C GLY A 524 -9.45 0.49 35.74
N TYR A 525 -10.63 0.34 35.14
CA TYR A 525 -10.79 0.15 33.70
C TYR A 525 -12.13 0.70 33.22
N VAL A 526 -12.16 1.27 32.02
CA VAL A 526 -13.40 1.64 31.32
C VAL A 526 -13.88 0.44 30.51
N THR A 527 -15.17 0.14 30.53
CA THR A 527 -15.79 -0.91 29.69
C THR A 527 -16.70 -0.27 28.66
N ILE A 528 -16.39 -0.46 27.38
CA ILE A 528 -17.28 -0.09 26.27
C ILE A 528 -17.84 -1.38 25.68
N THR A 529 -19.16 -1.44 25.53
CA THR A 529 -19.86 -2.68 25.14
C THR A 529 -20.44 -2.60 23.73
N GLY A 530 -20.45 -3.74 23.03
CA GLY A 530 -21.11 -3.85 21.74
C GLY A 530 -22.61 -3.48 21.79
N PRO A 531 -23.18 -2.93 20.71
CA PRO A 531 -24.47 -2.25 20.75
C PRO A 531 -25.70 -3.16 20.91
N SER A 532 -25.56 -4.49 20.79
CA SER A 532 -26.66 -5.43 20.96
C SER A 532 -26.21 -6.84 21.32
N ASP A 533 -27.13 -7.65 21.85
CA ASP A 533 -26.94 -9.10 22.02
C ASP A 533 -26.39 -9.75 20.75
N GLY A 534 -25.38 -10.59 20.91
CA GLY A 534 -24.80 -11.40 19.85
C GLY A 534 -23.89 -10.68 18.87
N HIS A 535 -23.51 -9.42 19.16
CA HIS A 535 -22.65 -8.61 18.31
C HIS A 535 -21.14 -8.93 18.43
N TYR A 536 -20.69 -9.59 19.51
CA TYR A 536 -19.29 -9.98 19.75
C TYR A 536 -18.24 -8.87 19.52
N PHE A 537 -18.56 -7.62 19.89
CA PHE A 537 -17.67 -6.46 19.83
C PHE A 537 -16.37 -6.66 20.63
N GLY A 538 -15.27 -6.04 20.19
CA GLY A 538 -13.94 -6.31 20.74
C GLY A 538 -13.37 -7.66 20.30
N ARG A 539 -13.77 -8.18 19.13
CA ARG A 539 -13.22 -9.42 18.58
C ARG A 539 -11.80 -9.23 18.08
N GLY A 540 -11.63 -8.26 17.19
CA GLY A 540 -10.35 -7.74 16.74
C GLY A 540 -10.21 -6.29 17.20
N LEU A 541 -8.97 -5.87 17.39
CA LEU A 541 -8.54 -4.50 17.62
C LEU A 541 -7.42 -4.22 16.63
N ALA A 542 -7.32 -2.98 16.17
CA ALA A 542 -6.14 -2.47 15.50
C ALA A 542 -5.99 -0.99 15.87
N ASP A 543 -4.78 -0.61 16.26
CA ASP A 543 -4.28 0.73 15.98
C ASP A 543 -4.22 0.86 14.45
N VAL A 544 -4.87 1.88 13.90
CA VAL A 544 -4.87 2.17 12.46
C VAL A 544 -4.05 3.41 12.11
N ALA A 545 -3.33 3.98 13.09
CA ALA A 545 -2.71 5.30 13.03
C ALA A 545 -3.74 6.41 12.69
N ASP A 546 -3.28 7.53 12.13
CA ASP A 546 -4.05 8.77 11.95
C ASP A 546 -4.89 8.76 10.66
N VAL A 547 -5.91 7.90 10.61
CA VAL A 547 -6.76 7.72 9.40
C VAL A 547 -7.71 8.91 9.15
N SER A 548 -7.69 9.91 10.03
CA SER A 548 -8.47 11.16 9.93
C SER A 548 -7.63 12.41 9.70
N GLY A 549 -6.30 12.31 9.70
CA GLY A 549 -5.39 13.45 9.56
C GLY A 549 -5.48 14.49 10.68
N ASP A 550 -6.01 14.15 11.86
CA ASP A 550 -6.15 15.07 13.00
C ASP A 550 -4.83 15.25 13.79
N GLY A 551 -3.84 14.39 13.52
CA GLY A 551 -2.52 14.34 14.13
C GLY A 551 -2.37 13.28 15.22
N LEU A 552 -3.35 12.39 15.40
CA LEU A 552 -3.47 11.46 16.53
C LEU A 552 -3.94 10.08 16.04
N ALA A 553 -3.58 9.02 16.77
CA ALA A 553 -3.91 7.66 16.34
C ALA A 553 -5.38 7.28 16.64
N ASP A 554 -6.00 6.56 15.71
CA ASP A 554 -7.39 6.15 15.72
C ASP A 554 -7.53 4.63 15.95
N LEU A 555 -8.66 4.19 16.54
CA LEU A 555 -8.87 2.80 16.96
C LEU A 555 -9.97 2.12 16.14
N LEU A 556 -9.65 0.97 15.55
CA LEU A 556 -10.60 0.12 14.83
C LEU A 556 -10.96 -1.14 15.65
N VAL A 557 -12.25 -1.30 15.95
CA VAL A 557 -12.80 -2.40 16.77
C VAL A 557 -13.76 -3.28 15.97
N ALA A 558 -13.50 -4.59 15.92
CA ALA A 558 -14.22 -5.53 15.06
C ALA A 558 -15.17 -6.48 15.83
N SER A 559 -16.12 -7.11 15.12
CA SER A 559 -17.24 -7.84 15.74
C SER A 559 -17.62 -9.21 15.13
N GLY A 560 -16.98 -9.66 14.05
CA GLY A 560 -17.51 -10.71 13.16
C GLY A 560 -17.65 -12.11 13.78
N ARG A 561 -18.87 -12.54 14.14
CA ARG A 561 -19.12 -13.93 14.63
C ARG A 561 -20.55 -14.45 14.45
N TYR A 562 -20.91 -14.73 13.20
CA TYR A 562 -22.16 -15.39 12.78
C TYR A 562 -23.40 -14.70 13.38
N SER A 563 -23.37 -13.38 13.42
CA SER A 563 -24.45 -12.49 13.82
C SER A 563 -25.21 -12.00 12.59
N ASP A 564 -26.41 -11.50 12.82
CA ASP A 564 -27.20 -10.77 11.81
C ASP A 564 -26.74 -9.28 11.74
N ALA A 565 -25.58 -8.97 12.33
CA ALA A 565 -24.90 -7.68 12.35
C ALA A 565 -23.40 -7.96 12.57
N ASN A 566 -22.62 -8.05 11.49
CA ASN A 566 -21.15 -8.12 11.57
C ASN A 566 -20.64 -6.75 11.12
N SER A 567 -19.90 -6.05 11.99
CA SER A 567 -19.48 -4.68 11.72
C SER A 567 -18.07 -4.44 12.25
N ALA A 568 -17.46 -3.34 11.79
CA ALA A 568 -16.35 -2.71 12.48
C ALA A 568 -16.75 -1.29 12.92
N TYR A 569 -16.00 -0.77 13.89
CA TYR A 569 -16.29 0.47 14.59
C TYR A 569 -14.99 1.25 14.70
N LEU A 570 -14.95 2.43 14.08
CA LEU A 570 -13.78 3.29 14.07
C LEU A 570 -14.03 4.47 15.02
N PHE A 571 -13.09 4.68 15.93
CA PHE A 571 -13.06 5.78 16.89
C PHE A 571 -11.93 6.73 16.47
N LEU A 572 -12.32 7.95 16.06
CA LEU A 572 -11.45 9.01 15.53
C LEU A 572 -11.04 10.04 16.61
N ASN A 573 -11.41 9.77 17.86
CA ASN A 573 -11.45 10.75 18.94
C ASN A 573 -11.08 10.11 20.29
N ALA A 574 -10.76 10.96 21.27
CA ALA A 574 -10.48 10.53 22.65
C ALA A 574 -11.68 9.77 23.24
N ILE A 575 -11.48 8.49 23.58
CA ILE A 575 -12.50 7.68 24.23
C ILE A 575 -12.58 8.04 25.72
N SER A 576 -13.79 8.23 26.28
CA SER A 576 -13.98 8.62 27.68
C SER A 576 -15.31 8.13 28.30
N GLU A 577 -15.48 8.26 29.63
CA GLU A 577 -16.76 7.94 30.30
C GLU A 577 -17.95 8.83 29.85
N ASP A 578 -17.69 10.01 29.27
CA ASP A 578 -18.71 10.94 28.76
C ASP A 578 -18.88 10.85 27.22
N ASP A 579 -18.00 10.13 26.51
CA ASP A 579 -18.02 9.92 25.06
C ASP A 579 -17.44 8.53 24.71
N ASP A 580 -18.33 7.54 24.60
CA ASP A 580 -18.03 6.11 24.41
C ASP A 580 -18.56 5.53 23.08
N ALA A 581 -19.02 6.41 22.18
CA ALA A 581 -19.60 6.04 20.90
C ALA A 581 -18.56 6.09 19.76
N PRO A 582 -18.59 5.14 18.80
CA PRO A 582 -17.75 5.20 17.62
C PRO A 582 -18.23 6.28 16.64
N ASP A 583 -17.29 7.03 16.07
CA ASP A 583 -17.55 8.06 15.06
C ASP A 583 -18.11 7.45 13.76
N VAL A 584 -17.57 6.29 13.35
CA VAL A 584 -17.97 5.59 12.11
C VAL A 584 -18.34 4.13 12.40
N ILE A 585 -19.48 3.70 11.84
CA ILE A 585 -19.93 2.31 11.84
C ILE A 585 -19.75 1.75 10.42
N ILE A 586 -18.97 0.68 10.27
CA ILE A 586 -18.73 0.02 8.98
C ILE A 586 -19.57 -1.26 8.94
N ASP A 587 -20.65 -1.25 8.14
CA ASP A 587 -21.61 -2.34 8.03
C ASP A 587 -21.15 -3.42 7.05
N GLY A 588 -20.94 -4.64 7.55
CA GLY A 588 -20.63 -5.84 6.77
C GLY A 588 -21.85 -6.52 6.13
N ALA A 589 -23.04 -5.94 6.28
CA ALA A 589 -24.36 -6.45 5.92
C ALA A 589 -24.79 -7.73 6.69
N GLU A 590 -26.07 -8.11 6.53
CA GLU A 590 -26.66 -9.36 7.07
C GLU A 590 -26.04 -10.61 6.39
N SER A 591 -24.81 -10.94 6.76
CA SER A 591 -24.00 -12.03 6.20
C SER A 591 -23.68 -13.10 7.26
N THR A 592 -23.55 -14.36 6.84
CA THR A 592 -22.89 -15.39 7.68
C THR A 592 -21.40 -15.54 7.36
N ALA A 593 -20.84 -14.62 6.57
CA ALA A 593 -19.52 -14.73 5.98
C ALA A 593 -18.40 -14.10 6.85
N LEU A 594 -18.76 -13.48 7.98
CA LEU A 594 -17.84 -12.97 9.02
C LEU A 594 -17.02 -11.74 8.60
N PHE A 595 -17.68 -10.69 8.11
CA PHE A 595 -17.07 -9.36 8.04
C PHE A 595 -16.57 -8.92 9.43
N GLY A 596 -15.44 -8.22 9.50
CA GLY A 596 -14.83 -7.86 10.79
C GLY A 596 -14.39 -9.06 11.62
N GLN A 597 -13.95 -10.16 11.00
CA GLN A 597 -13.35 -11.27 11.74
C GLN A 597 -11.98 -10.86 12.30
N ASN A 598 -11.15 -10.23 11.46
CA ASN A 598 -9.85 -9.62 11.74
C ASN A 598 -9.82 -8.21 11.14
N VAL A 599 -8.97 -7.35 11.69
CA VAL A 599 -8.71 -5.96 11.25
C VAL A 599 -7.23 -5.65 11.38
N SER A 600 -6.73 -4.67 10.63
CA SER A 600 -5.36 -4.16 10.71
C SER A 600 -5.33 -2.72 10.17
N GLY A 601 -4.54 -1.82 10.78
CA GLY A 601 -3.92 -0.74 10.00
C GLY A 601 -2.97 -1.35 8.97
N ILE A 602 -2.91 -0.80 7.77
CA ILE A 602 -2.11 -1.41 6.68
C ILE A 602 -0.92 -0.56 6.24
N GLY A 603 -0.84 0.70 6.68
CA GLY A 603 0.11 1.69 6.19
C GLY A 603 -0.53 2.59 5.14
N ASP A 604 0.27 3.40 4.46
CA ASP A 604 -0.17 4.26 3.36
C ASP A 604 -0.08 3.44 2.04
N ILE A 605 -1.18 2.77 1.67
CA ILE A 605 -1.21 1.80 0.56
C ILE A 605 -1.40 2.48 -0.80
N ASN A 606 -1.94 3.70 -0.80
CA ASN A 606 -2.22 4.48 -2.00
C ASN A 606 -1.21 5.62 -2.22
N GLY A 607 -0.46 6.04 -1.20
CA GLY A 607 0.51 7.13 -1.24
C GLY A 607 -0.08 8.53 -1.09
N ASP A 608 -1.29 8.68 -0.53
CA ASP A 608 -1.92 9.99 -0.28
C ASP A 608 -1.36 10.70 0.97
N GLY A 609 -0.56 10.00 1.79
CA GLY A 609 0.03 10.51 3.02
C GLY A 609 -0.80 10.22 4.28
N THR A 610 -2.00 9.66 4.14
CA THR A 610 -2.86 9.20 5.23
C THR A 610 -2.74 7.69 5.40
N PRO A 611 -2.62 7.15 6.63
CA PRO A 611 -2.72 5.72 6.88
C PRO A 611 -4.08 5.12 6.49
N ASP A 612 -4.05 3.91 5.95
CA ASP A 612 -5.20 3.10 5.55
C ASP A 612 -5.46 1.95 6.52
N PHE A 613 -6.63 1.30 6.39
CA PHE A 613 -6.95 0.08 7.14
C PHE A 613 -7.72 -0.97 6.33
N ALA A 614 -7.62 -2.22 6.80
CA ALA A 614 -8.26 -3.37 6.18
C ALA A 614 -9.10 -4.23 7.13
N ILE A 615 -10.17 -4.83 6.58
CA ILE A 615 -11.16 -5.63 7.32
C ILE A 615 -11.45 -6.92 6.55
N SER A 616 -11.40 -8.09 7.21
CA SER A 616 -11.70 -9.36 6.54
C SER A 616 -13.17 -9.78 6.58
N GLU A 617 -13.62 -10.44 5.51
CA GLU A 617 -14.82 -11.28 5.47
C GLU A 617 -14.43 -12.72 5.08
N HIS A 618 -14.00 -13.48 6.08
CA HIS A 618 -13.32 -14.79 5.97
C HIS A 618 -14.03 -15.82 5.07
N PHE A 619 -15.37 -15.92 5.12
CA PHE A 619 -16.15 -16.86 4.30
C PHE A 619 -16.91 -16.17 3.15
N TYR A 620 -16.45 -15.01 2.68
CA TYR A 620 -17.03 -14.32 1.52
C TYR A 620 -17.20 -15.28 0.33
N SER A 621 -18.32 -15.16 -0.38
CA SER A 621 -18.76 -16.12 -1.39
C SER A 621 -19.47 -15.42 -2.54
N ASP A 622 -19.02 -15.65 -3.77
CA ASP A 622 -19.63 -15.17 -5.01
C ASP A 622 -20.11 -16.33 -5.90
N SER A 623 -19.67 -16.36 -7.17
CA SER A 623 -19.59 -17.57 -7.99
C SER A 623 -18.73 -18.69 -7.37
N LEU A 624 -17.75 -18.33 -6.52
CA LEU A 624 -16.91 -19.23 -5.73
C LEU A 624 -17.34 -19.18 -4.26
N SER A 625 -17.52 -20.34 -3.63
CA SER A 625 -17.89 -20.45 -2.20
C SER A 625 -16.67 -20.37 -1.29
N ASN A 626 -16.77 -19.65 -0.16
CA ASN A 626 -15.73 -19.52 0.86
C ASN A 626 -14.37 -19.06 0.29
N ARG A 627 -14.35 -18.18 -0.72
CA ARG A 627 -13.09 -17.63 -1.24
C ARG A 627 -12.43 -16.67 -0.23
N GLY A 628 -13.24 -16.02 0.60
CA GLY A 628 -12.78 -14.99 1.53
C GLY A 628 -12.49 -13.66 0.82
N ALA A 629 -12.52 -12.58 1.60
CA ALA A 629 -12.31 -11.22 1.12
C ALA A 629 -11.59 -10.37 2.18
N VAL A 630 -10.84 -9.38 1.72
CA VAL A 630 -10.28 -8.31 2.54
C VAL A 630 -10.68 -6.98 1.88
N TYR A 631 -11.35 -6.14 2.65
CA TYR A 631 -11.84 -4.82 2.24
C TYR A 631 -10.86 -3.77 2.75
N LEU A 632 -10.36 -2.92 1.86
CA LEU A 632 -9.43 -1.83 2.17
C LEU A 632 -10.23 -0.53 2.12
N PHE A 633 -10.11 0.25 3.18
CA PHE A 633 -10.68 1.58 3.30
C PHE A 633 -9.51 2.55 3.41
N PHE A 634 -9.48 3.53 2.52
CA PHE A 634 -8.41 4.51 2.55
C PHE A 634 -8.63 5.52 3.69
N GLY A 635 -7.52 6.10 4.15
CA GLY A 635 -7.54 7.24 5.05
C GLY A 635 -8.33 8.42 4.47
N ARG A 636 -8.60 9.41 5.32
CA ARG A 636 -9.16 10.69 4.89
C ARG A 636 -8.45 11.84 5.60
N GLY A 637 -7.25 12.16 5.13
CA GLY A 637 -6.51 13.33 5.57
C GLY A 637 -7.29 14.64 5.33
N LEU A 638 -7.01 15.64 6.17
CA LEU A 638 -7.64 16.97 6.16
C LEU A 638 -6.64 18.09 5.86
#